data_AF-A0A4W4F3C4-F1
#
_entry.id   AF-A0A4W4F3C4-F1
#
_cell.length_a   1.000
_cell.length_b   1.000
_cell.length_c   1.000
_cell.angle_alpha   90.00
_cell.angle_beta   90.00
_cell.angle_gamma   90.00
#
_symmetry.space_group_name_H-M   'P 1'
#
loop_
_entity.id
_entity.type
_entity.pdbx_description
1 polymer ?
#
loop_
_entity_poly.entity_id
_entity_poly.type
_entity_poly.pdbx_seq_one_letter_code
_entity_poly.pdbx_strand_id
1 'polypeptide(L)'
;MEASGLPVELWRLILAYLPLADLGRCCLVCRAWRELVLSLDSTRWRQLCLGCPECRHPNWPRRPQLAPPSWREALRQHSLASRTWTQNGAELRSSACLHLFRRRKDRRVWRVGTPGCDHMTLRAALAAARPYDRLLLFPGVYEEQAEVTLKVPVEIVGMGRLGDVALLVSFDQQCPTARLCNLVLMPAWFSPVVFKTSSGHVQLDNCNFESCQVHVRGPGTCQARFCSFAQGSSAHFVGVAISLMDSCEFSGGDSASVTVEGPPVSERNWACKHLAALAKSLTAATMAASNESTADVSNQDTTDSLCGVSHRDVPLGDAVTMEDWTKQEVDWETSWTKQKAPRGGLLPGQECTAIEDDSADASSESSSEEDNCDERREERALAYKQHGLTHLAEPQHPGMGGLPPLRSLATELHRDAEARELAGSVHGCLLRRCLLRDGKGGVHLCNHAHARLEANVFRGLHYAVRCIQNAKMVMLRNEVSGCRASGVFLRLSAQGLIAENNIHSNGEAGLDIRKGANPIILCNRIHSGLRSGIVVLGNGKGSIRSNQIYGNKEAGVYILFNGNPVVSGNHIFQGLAAGIAINENGRGLITENIIRHNQWGGTDIRRGGDPILRNNFICHGYSDGVVVGERGRGLIEGNHIYANRGCGVWVMSSSLPQLTGNYITNNRMYGLAVFCRKDPESSGGGDGYRQENFHEEGEHLAWESDMDSEDERFSARRPITVALVENNCMSRNGAVGVYVKSSEALNVVGNLVANNRAAGMSIIQSAQLTRLVGNCVHGNGRVGVTVAKECRVELRGNGIYGNSCHGICYRGDGQIVENDVVGNGAIGIRVMDSADVKILRNRVQSLRGCAISVKEQVRGVVQENLVYQVNKRPTIYTDPLNQECVVVSNTLLTHTPNTPWVLENPPPRPLGNNPTNAISSARPAHLAINMTNRITATVESGCHSNGSIFCSIL
;
A
#
# COMPACT_ATOMS: atom_id res chain seq x y z
N MET A 1 20.72 -34.55 -40.06
CA MET A 1 21.13 -34.48 -41.47
C MET A 1 22.42 -35.25 -41.56
N GLU A 2 22.34 -36.54 -41.89
CA GLU A 2 23.51 -37.35 -42.24
C GLU A 2 23.20 -37.99 -43.58
N ALA A 3 23.78 -37.41 -44.63
CA ALA A 3 24.08 -37.99 -45.93
C ALA A 3 24.68 -36.87 -46.80
N SER A 4 25.99 -36.91 -47.00
CA SER A 4 26.73 -36.21 -48.08
C SER A 4 26.37 -34.74 -48.34
N GLY A 5 26.46 -33.87 -47.33
CA GLY A 5 26.19 -32.44 -47.49
C GLY A 5 27.22 -31.60 -46.77
N LEU A 6 27.58 -30.45 -47.34
CA LEU A 6 28.47 -29.43 -46.76
C LEU A 6 28.23 -29.24 -45.25
N PRO A 7 29.27 -28.99 -44.45
CA PRO A 7 29.15 -28.63 -43.03
C PRO A 7 28.11 -27.53 -42.78
N VAL A 8 27.49 -27.55 -41.60
CA VAL A 8 26.44 -26.58 -41.21
C VAL A 8 26.95 -25.14 -41.28
N GLU A 9 28.24 -24.94 -40.97
CA GLU A 9 28.95 -23.67 -41.02
C GLU A 9 29.05 -23.14 -42.46
N LEU A 10 29.33 -24.03 -43.43
CA LEU A 10 29.38 -23.70 -44.85
C LEU A 10 27.99 -23.37 -45.39
N TRP A 11 26.95 -24.07 -44.95
CA TRP A 11 25.58 -23.71 -45.29
C TRP A 11 25.15 -22.37 -44.70
N ARG A 12 25.54 -22.05 -43.45
CA ARG A 12 25.31 -20.72 -42.87
C ARG A 12 25.99 -19.63 -43.68
N LEU A 13 27.22 -19.86 -44.14
CA LEU A 13 27.95 -18.94 -45.02
C LEU A 13 27.21 -18.74 -46.34
N ILE A 14 26.79 -19.80 -47.01
CA ILE A 14 26.04 -19.74 -48.28
C ILE A 14 24.74 -18.96 -48.10
N LEU A 15 23.96 -19.28 -47.05
CA LEU A 15 22.72 -18.59 -46.73
C LEU A 15 22.95 -17.11 -46.37
N ALA A 16 24.07 -16.76 -45.73
CA ALA A 16 24.39 -15.39 -45.38
C ALA A 16 24.54 -14.46 -46.60
N TYR A 17 24.78 -14.98 -47.80
CA TYR A 17 24.82 -14.17 -49.03
C TYR A 17 23.46 -14.03 -49.74
N LEU A 18 22.46 -14.84 -49.38
CA LEU A 18 21.16 -14.80 -50.04
C LEU A 18 20.34 -13.55 -49.65
N PRO A 19 19.59 -12.96 -50.59
CA PRO A 19 18.66 -11.88 -50.29
C PRO A 19 17.46 -12.41 -49.48
N LEU A 20 16.75 -11.51 -48.79
CA LEU A 20 15.66 -11.86 -47.87
C LEU A 20 14.58 -12.74 -48.51
N ALA A 21 14.24 -12.50 -49.78
CA ALA A 21 13.25 -13.28 -50.51
C ALA A 21 13.67 -14.75 -50.70
N ASP A 22 14.97 -15.00 -50.88
CA ASP A 22 15.50 -16.34 -51.12
C ASP A 22 15.71 -17.08 -49.80
N LEU A 23 16.15 -16.39 -48.74
CA LEU A 23 16.12 -16.89 -47.37
C LEU A 23 14.71 -17.33 -46.95
N GLY A 24 13.70 -16.53 -47.30
CA GLY A 24 12.29 -16.87 -47.09
C GLY A 24 11.87 -18.14 -47.81
N ARG A 25 12.35 -18.37 -49.04
CA ARG A 25 12.10 -19.61 -49.79
C ARG A 25 12.82 -20.81 -49.18
N CYS A 26 14.05 -20.66 -48.72
CA CYS A 26 14.80 -21.70 -48.01
C CYS A 26 14.06 -22.15 -46.73
N CYS A 27 13.48 -21.22 -45.97
CA CYS A 27 12.67 -21.54 -44.78
C CYS A 27 11.45 -22.43 -45.05
N LEU A 28 10.96 -22.49 -46.30
CA LEU A 28 9.79 -23.29 -46.68
C LEU A 28 10.15 -24.72 -47.10
N VAL A 29 11.43 -25.04 -47.28
CA VAL A 29 11.88 -26.35 -47.77
C VAL A 29 11.62 -27.45 -46.73
N CYS A 30 12.12 -27.28 -45.50
CA CYS A 30 11.81 -28.15 -44.37
C CYS A 30 12.18 -27.48 -43.04
N ARG A 31 11.82 -28.10 -41.91
CA ARG A 31 12.14 -27.58 -40.57
C ARG A 31 13.64 -27.34 -40.37
N ALA A 32 14.51 -28.23 -40.87
CA ALA A 32 15.95 -28.09 -40.69
C ALA A 32 16.53 -26.87 -41.42
N TRP A 33 16.08 -26.59 -42.66
CA TRP A 33 16.44 -25.37 -43.39
C TRP A 33 15.93 -24.10 -42.70
N ARG A 34 14.73 -24.16 -42.11
CA ARG A 34 14.20 -23.04 -41.32
C ARG A 34 15.05 -22.77 -40.09
N GLU A 35 15.36 -23.80 -39.29
CA GLU A 35 16.24 -23.64 -38.10
C GLU A 35 17.63 -23.12 -38.51
N LEU A 36 18.16 -23.59 -39.63
CA LEU A 36 19.45 -23.15 -40.17
C LEU A 36 19.43 -21.65 -40.55
N VAL A 37 18.40 -21.19 -41.28
CA VAL A 37 18.21 -19.76 -41.57
C VAL A 37 18.01 -18.95 -40.29
N LEU A 38 17.21 -19.45 -39.34
CA LEU A 38 16.99 -18.80 -38.04
C LEU A 38 18.28 -18.69 -37.20
N SER A 39 19.26 -19.56 -37.45
CA SER A 39 20.59 -19.58 -36.80
C SER A 39 21.62 -18.62 -37.41
N LEU A 40 21.25 -17.83 -38.44
CA LEU A 40 22.13 -16.80 -39.00
C LEU A 40 22.51 -15.76 -37.93
N ASP A 41 23.72 -15.23 -38.03
CA ASP A 41 24.26 -14.25 -37.09
C ASP A 41 23.44 -12.94 -37.07
N SER A 42 23.41 -12.31 -35.91
CA SER A 42 22.83 -11.00 -35.61
C SER A 42 23.26 -9.92 -36.60
N THR A 43 24.52 -9.94 -37.06
CA THR A 43 25.07 -8.99 -38.04
C THR A 43 24.38 -9.08 -39.40
N ARG A 44 24.05 -10.30 -39.86
CA ARG A 44 23.32 -10.50 -41.13
C ARG A 44 21.87 -10.06 -41.00
N TRP A 45 21.20 -10.41 -39.91
CA TRP A 45 19.85 -9.92 -39.65
C TRP A 45 19.80 -8.39 -39.59
N ARG A 46 20.82 -7.76 -39.01
CA ARG A 46 20.99 -6.30 -39.02
C ARG A 46 21.12 -5.76 -40.45
N GLN A 47 21.99 -6.33 -41.27
CA GLN A 47 22.15 -5.91 -42.68
C GLN A 47 20.83 -6.03 -43.47
N LEU A 48 20.12 -7.16 -43.32
CA LEU A 48 18.85 -7.39 -44.00
C LEU A 48 17.78 -6.39 -43.53
N CYS A 49 17.71 -6.13 -42.23
CA CYS A 49 16.77 -5.16 -41.66
C CYS A 49 17.05 -3.73 -42.15
N LEU A 50 18.32 -3.31 -42.18
CA LEU A 50 18.73 -1.97 -42.63
C LEU A 50 18.68 -1.81 -44.17
N GLY A 51 18.81 -2.91 -44.91
CA GLY A 51 18.72 -2.97 -46.36
C GLY A 51 17.30 -2.84 -46.92
N CYS A 52 16.27 -3.02 -46.10
CA CYS A 52 14.87 -2.83 -46.49
C CYS A 52 14.46 -1.36 -46.27
N PRO A 53 14.17 -0.57 -47.33
CA PRO A 53 13.76 0.83 -47.19
C PRO A 53 12.44 1.00 -46.43
N GLU A 54 11.55 0.01 -46.52
CA GLU A 54 10.29 -0.08 -45.76
C GLU A 54 10.51 -0.37 -44.26
N CYS A 55 11.69 -0.88 -43.89
CA CYS A 55 12.09 -1.21 -42.52
C CYS A 55 12.99 -0.14 -41.90
N ARG A 56 13.10 1.04 -42.52
CA ARG A 56 13.99 2.10 -42.03
C ARG A 56 13.34 2.89 -40.92
N HIS A 57 13.48 2.36 -39.71
CA HIS A 57 14.02 3.20 -38.67
C HIS A 57 15.09 2.49 -37.83
N PRO A 58 16.32 3.02 -37.83
CA PRO A 58 17.38 2.66 -36.88
C PRO A 58 17.18 3.27 -35.48
N ASN A 59 16.27 4.23 -35.28
CA ASN A 59 16.14 4.87 -33.97
C ASN A 59 15.05 4.19 -33.13
N TRP A 60 15.47 3.12 -32.46
CA TRP A 60 14.71 2.51 -31.38
C TRP A 60 14.24 3.61 -30.42
N PRO A 61 12.92 3.79 -30.18
CA PRO A 61 12.35 5.02 -29.60
C PRO A 61 12.81 5.30 -28.15
N ARG A 62 13.55 4.38 -27.53
CA ARG A 62 14.14 4.59 -26.20
C ARG A 62 15.58 5.11 -26.26
N ARG A 63 16.36 4.65 -27.26
CA ARG A 63 17.81 4.87 -27.38
C ARG A 63 18.25 4.63 -28.84
N PRO A 64 18.23 5.66 -29.71
CA PRO A 64 18.68 5.57 -31.11
C PRO A 64 20.04 4.88 -31.31
N GLN A 65 20.90 5.02 -30.30
CA GLN A 65 22.28 4.56 -30.30
C GLN A 65 22.43 3.07 -29.98
N LEU A 66 21.38 2.42 -29.46
CA LEU A 66 21.42 1.02 -29.04
C LEU A 66 20.67 0.13 -30.03
N ALA A 67 21.31 -0.96 -30.42
CA ALA A 67 20.71 -1.97 -31.29
C ALA A 67 19.49 -2.64 -30.63
N PRO A 68 18.47 -3.06 -31.40
CA PRO A 68 17.38 -3.87 -30.87
C PRO A 68 17.90 -5.19 -30.28
N PRO A 69 17.22 -5.76 -29.26
CA PRO A 69 17.64 -7.02 -28.65
C PRO A 69 17.64 -8.19 -29.65
N SER A 70 16.86 -8.11 -30.73
CA SER A 70 16.95 -9.02 -31.87
C SER A 70 16.60 -8.32 -33.18
N TRP A 71 17.58 -8.19 -34.08
CA TRP A 71 17.36 -7.70 -35.45
C TRP A 71 16.42 -8.60 -36.26
N ARG A 72 16.41 -9.90 -35.98
CA ARG A 72 15.51 -10.88 -36.61
C ARG A 72 14.05 -10.59 -36.24
N GLU A 73 13.78 -10.41 -34.95
CA GLU A 73 12.43 -10.10 -34.49
C GLU A 73 12.01 -8.70 -34.96
N ALA A 74 12.91 -7.71 -34.97
CA ALA A 74 12.64 -6.40 -35.55
C ALA A 74 12.21 -6.51 -37.03
N LEU A 75 12.98 -7.23 -37.85
CA LEU A 75 12.64 -7.47 -39.25
C LEU A 75 11.31 -8.22 -39.41
N ARG A 76 11.05 -9.22 -38.56
CA ARG A 76 9.78 -9.96 -38.54
C ARG A 76 8.59 -9.05 -38.22
N GLN A 77 8.72 -8.19 -37.21
CA GLN A 77 7.66 -7.24 -36.83
C GLN A 77 7.33 -6.28 -37.98
N HIS A 78 8.35 -5.73 -38.65
CA HIS A 78 8.16 -4.90 -39.84
C HIS A 78 7.48 -5.66 -40.99
N SER A 79 7.95 -6.88 -41.28
CA SER A 79 7.35 -7.73 -42.32
C SER A 79 5.90 -8.11 -42.03
N LEU A 80 5.57 -8.41 -40.77
CA LEU A 80 4.21 -8.70 -40.33
C LEU A 80 3.32 -7.47 -40.46
N ALA A 81 3.81 -6.29 -40.09
CA ALA A 81 3.08 -5.03 -40.22
C ALA A 81 2.69 -4.73 -41.68
N SER A 82 3.57 -4.99 -42.65
CA SER A 82 3.24 -4.85 -44.08
C SER A 82 2.29 -5.94 -44.59
N ARG A 83 2.36 -7.16 -44.04
CA ARG A 83 1.51 -8.30 -44.45
C ARG A 83 0.07 -8.16 -43.96
N THR A 84 -0.17 -7.67 -42.75
CA THR A 84 -1.51 -7.52 -42.15
C THR A 84 -2.43 -6.61 -42.97
N TRP A 85 -1.86 -5.55 -43.54
CA TRP A 85 -2.54 -4.67 -44.49
C TRP A 85 -3.02 -5.42 -45.75
N THR A 86 -2.15 -6.23 -46.34
CA THR A 86 -2.42 -6.92 -47.62
C THR A 86 -3.31 -8.15 -47.49
N GLN A 87 -3.41 -8.77 -46.32
CA GLN A 87 -4.21 -9.99 -46.10
C GLN A 87 -5.72 -9.76 -46.20
N ASN A 88 -6.19 -8.52 -46.06
CA ASN A 88 -7.62 -8.17 -46.14
C ASN A 88 -8.01 -7.55 -47.50
N GLY A 89 -7.05 -7.39 -48.41
CA GLY A 89 -7.36 -7.22 -49.82
C GLY A 89 -8.15 -8.44 -50.25
N ALA A 90 -9.37 -8.25 -50.74
CA ALA A 90 -10.24 -9.35 -51.16
C ALA A 90 -9.41 -10.34 -51.99
N GLU A 91 -9.13 -11.51 -51.41
CA GLU A 91 -8.89 -12.67 -52.25
C GLU A 91 -10.11 -12.73 -53.13
N LEU A 92 -9.94 -12.37 -54.41
CA LEU A 92 -10.93 -12.64 -55.44
C LEU A 92 -11.14 -14.16 -55.40
N ARG A 93 -12.14 -14.60 -54.60
CA ARG A 93 -12.64 -15.96 -54.62
C ARG A 93 -12.91 -16.28 -56.08
N SER A 94 -12.05 -17.11 -56.64
CA SER A 94 -12.23 -17.60 -57.99
C SER A 94 -12.08 -19.11 -57.95
N SER A 95 -12.99 -19.74 -58.68
CA SER A 95 -13.33 -21.16 -58.67
C SER A 95 -12.13 -22.09 -58.79
N ALA A 96 -12.29 -23.30 -58.23
CA ALA A 96 -11.25 -24.27 -57.89
C ALA A 96 -10.35 -24.83 -59.02
N CYS A 97 -10.45 -24.35 -60.27
CA CYS A 97 -9.83 -25.03 -61.42
C CYS A 97 -8.71 -24.28 -62.16
N LEU A 98 -8.20 -23.12 -61.70
CA LEU A 98 -7.19 -22.33 -62.44
C LEU A 98 -6.02 -21.77 -61.60
N HIS A 99 -5.45 -22.56 -60.69
CA HIS A 99 -4.35 -22.10 -59.81
C HIS A 99 -2.97 -21.96 -60.49
N LEU A 100 -2.71 -22.61 -61.63
CA LEU A 100 -1.37 -22.70 -62.23
C LEU A 100 -1.00 -21.58 -63.21
N PHE A 101 -1.96 -20.79 -63.72
CA PHE A 101 -1.71 -19.79 -64.79
C PHE A 101 -2.23 -18.38 -64.51
N ARG A 102 -2.39 -17.97 -63.24
CA ARG A 102 -2.77 -16.60 -62.90
C ARG A 102 -1.61 -15.80 -62.30
N ARG A 103 -1.11 -14.81 -63.07
CA ARG A 103 -0.45 -13.63 -62.50
C ARG A 103 -1.45 -12.99 -61.54
N ARG A 104 -1.06 -12.77 -60.27
CA ARG A 104 -1.79 -11.84 -59.38
C ARG A 104 -2.00 -10.55 -60.18
N LYS A 105 -3.16 -9.89 -60.06
CA LYS A 105 -3.26 -8.50 -60.52
C LYS A 105 -2.23 -7.73 -59.70
N ASP A 106 -1.07 -7.50 -60.29
CA ASP A 106 0.04 -6.89 -59.59
C ASP A 106 -0.41 -5.51 -59.16
N ARG A 107 -0.34 -5.31 -57.85
CA ARG A 107 -0.55 -4.03 -57.21
C ARG A 107 0.26 -2.96 -57.94
N ARG A 108 -0.39 -1.93 -58.47
CA ARG A 108 0.34 -0.89 -59.20
C ARG A 108 1.05 0.01 -58.21
N VAL A 109 2.29 0.35 -58.55
CA VAL A 109 3.13 1.25 -57.77
C VAL A 109 3.22 2.57 -58.51
N TRP A 110 2.58 3.60 -57.99
CA TRP A 110 2.56 4.94 -58.52
C TRP A 110 3.71 5.76 -57.92
N ARG A 111 4.55 6.34 -58.76
CA ARG A 111 5.64 7.22 -58.35
C ARG A 111 5.15 8.67 -58.34
N VAL A 112 5.38 9.41 -57.25
CA VAL A 112 4.89 10.79 -57.11
C VAL A 112 6.01 11.74 -56.67
N GLY A 113 6.11 12.93 -57.26
CA GLY A 113 6.96 14.03 -56.77
C GLY A 113 7.87 14.67 -57.81
N THR A 114 8.93 13.98 -58.23
CA THR A 114 9.96 14.56 -59.12
C THR A 114 9.54 14.57 -60.61
N PRO A 115 10.05 15.51 -61.43
CA PRO A 115 9.88 15.48 -62.88
C PRO A 115 10.31 14.11 -63.46
N GLY A 116 9.38 13.40 -64.13
CA GLY A 116 9.56 12.02 -64.60
C GLY A 116 8.83 10.94 -63.79
N CYS A 117 8.18 11.30 -62.68
CA CYS A 117 7.24 10.44 -61.94
C CYS A 117 5.85 10.38 -62.61
N ASP A 118 5.05 9.36 -62.29
CA ASP A 118 3.71 9.17 -62.87
C ASP A 118 2.77 10.35 -62.57
N HIS A 119 2.93 10.96 -61.40
CA HIS A 119 2.18 12.14 -60.97
C HIS A 119 3.08 13.16 -60.25
N MET A 120 2.75 14.45 -60.36
CA MET A 120 3.46 15.52 -59.65
C MET A 120 2.85 15.82 -58.27
N THR A 121 1.54 15.64 -58.11
CA THR A 121 0.82 15.93 -56.85
C THR A 121 0.24 14.67 -56.23
N LEU A 122 0.10 14.68 -54.90
CA LEU A 122 -0.50 13.58 -54.15
C LEU A 122 -1.97 13.39 -54.52
N ARG A 123 -2.73 14.49 -54.66
CA ARG A 123 -4.14 14.46 -55.07
C ARG A 123 -4.35 13.80 -56.42
N ALA A 124 -3.51 14.09 -57.42
CA ALA A 124 -3.62 13.48 -58.74
C ALA A 124 -3.37 11.96 -58.69
N ALA A 125 -2.37 11.52 -57.93
CA ALA A 125 -2.09 10.11 -57.73
C ALA A 125 -3.24 9.37 -57.01
N LEU A 126 -3.82 9.98 -55.97
CA LEU A 126 -4.96 9.42 -55.24
C LEU A 126 -6.22 9.33 -56.10
N ALA A 127 -6.44 10.28 -57.02
CA ALA A 127 -7.56 10.23 -57.96
C ALA A 127 -7.41 9.10 -59.01
N ALA A 128 -6.18 8.74 -59.38
CA ALA A 128 -5.87 7.68 -60.34
C ALA A 128 -5.74 6.28 -59.70
N ALA A 129 -5.53 6.22 -58.38
CA ALA A 129 -5.28 4.98 -57.65
C ALA A 129 -6.48 4.02 -57.66
N ARG A 130 -6.20 2.73 -57.83
CA ARG A 130 -7.18 1.65 -57.65
C ARG A 130 -7.09 1.09 -56.22
N PRO A 131 -8.13 0.36 -55.75
CA PRO A 131 -8.07 -0.26 -54.43
C PRO A 131 -6.81 -1.12 -54.24
N TYR A 132 -6.13 -0.88 -53.13
CA TYR A 132 -4.87 -1.47 -52.69
C TYR A 132 -3.63 -1.08 -53.47
N ASP A 133 -3.66 -0.08 -54.36
CA ASP A 133 -2.45 0.44 -55.00
C ASP A 133 -1.43 1.02 -53.99
N ARG A 134 -0.18 1.15 -54.41
CA ARG A 134 0.92 1.74 -53.62
C ARG A 134 1.30 3.09 -54.22
N LEU A 135 1.35 4.14 -53.40
CA LEU A 135 1.90 5.44 -53.76
C LEU A 135 3.28 5.57 -53.11
N LEU A 136 4.32 5.62 -53.94
CA LEU A 136 5.69 5.90 -53.52
C LEU A 136 6.00 7.38 -53.71
N LEU A 137 6.17 8.09 -52.61
CA LEU A 137 6.51 9.50 -52.58
C LEU A 137 8.02 9.66 -52.54
N PHE A 138 8.58 10.41 -53.49
CA PHE A 138 10.01 10.75 -53.51
C PHE A 138 10.31 11.88 -52.51
N PRO A 139 11.57 12.03 -52.06
CA PRO A 139 11.97 13.11 -51.17
C PRO A 139 11.48 14.48 -51.64
N GLY A 140 10.82 15.22 -50.74
CA GLY A 140 10.16 16.47 -51.07
C GLY A 140 9.05 16.87 -50.08
N VAL A 141 8.58 18.10 -50.23
CA VAL A 141 7.46 18.67 -49.47
C VAL A 141 6.22 18.65 -50.36
N TYR A 142 5.16 18.02 -49.88
CA TYR A 142 3.88 17.94 -50.58
C TYR A 142 2.84 18.74 -49.83
N GLU A 143 2.32 19.78 -50.46
CA GLU A 143 1.35 20.69 -49.89
C GLU A 143 0.02 20.60 -50.64
N GLU A 144 -1.08 20.42 -49.90
CA GLU A 144 -2.43 20.36 -50.45
C GLU A 144 -3.30 21.40 -49.76
N GLN A 145 -3.82 22.36 -50.53
CA GLN A 145 -4.58 23.51 -50.00
C GLN A 145 -5.98 23.16 -49.46
N ALA A 146 -6.47 21.94 -49.73
CA ALA A 146 -7.77 21.47 -49.29
C ALA A 146 -7.67 20.06 -48.73
N GLU A 147 -8.60 19.70 -47.86
CA GLU A 147 -8.69 18.35 -47.29
C GLU A 147 -8.73 17.27 -48.38
N VAL A 148 -7.94 16.20 -48.17
CA VAL A 148 -7.78 15.08 -49.08
C VAL A 148 -8.57 13.88 -48.57
N THR A 149 -9.60 13.51 -49.31
CA THR A 149 -10.45 12.36 -48.98
C THR A 149 -9.89 11.06 -49.56
N LEU A 150 -9.60 10.09 -48.69
CA LEU A 150 -9.19 8.73 -49.09
C LEU A 150 -10.42 7.88 -49.41
N LYS A 151 -10.81 7.84 -50.69
CA LYS A 151 -12.00 7.10 -51.18
C LYS A 151 -11.75 5.61 -51.42
N VAL A 152 -10.53 5.23 -51.77
CA VAL A 152 -10.13 3.84 -52.03
C VAL A 152 -9.01 3.42 -51.08
N PRO A 153 -8.92 2.14 -50.69
CA PRO A 153 -7.82 1.65 -49.88
C PRO A 153 -6.49 1.89 -50.59
N VAL A 154 -5.55 2.56 -49.93
CA VAL A 154 -4.23 2.88 -50.49
C VAL A 154 -3.14 2.74 -49.44
N GLU A 155 -1.93 2.43 -49.89
CA GLU A 155 -0.73 2.60 -49.08
C GLU A 155 0.07 3.78 -49.61
N ILE A 156 0.42 4.70 -48.72
CA ILE A 156 1.28 5.84 -49.01
C ILE A 156 2.61 5.61 -48.28
N VAL A 157 3.70 5.56 -49.03
CA VAL A 157 5.04 5.28 -48.50
C VAL A 157 6.01 6.38 -48.92
N GLY A 158 6.67 7.01 -47.94
CA GLY A 158 7.77 7.92 -48.21
C GLY A 158 9.07 7.16 -48.51
N MET A 159 9.76 7.57 -49.58
CA MET A 159 11.08 7.06 -49.95
C MET A 159 12.18 7.86 -49.28
N GLY A 160 13.22 7.17 -48.78
CA GLY A 160 14.37 7.81 -48.15
C GLY A 160 14.44 7.56 -46.64
N ARG A 161 15.15 8.43 -45.93
CA ARG A 161 15.20 8.47 -44.46
C ARG A 161 13.93 9.15 -43.93
N LEU A 162 13.53 8.81 -42.71
CA LEU A 162 12.46 9.53 -42.01
C LEU A 162 12.86 11.02 -41.93
N GLY A 163 12.00 11.91 -42.42
CA GLY A 163 12.32 13.34 -42.61
C GLY A 163 12.45 13.78 -44.07
N ASP A 164 12.80 12.87 -44.99
CA ASP A 164 13.02 13.21 -46.40
C ASP A 164 11.70 13.52 -47.15
N VAL A 165 10.56 13.00 -46.67
CA VAL A 165 9.22 13.21 -47.24
C VAL A 165 8.31 13.85 -46.20
N ALA A 166 7.85 15.06 -46.51
CA ALA A 166 7.00 15.86 -45.65
C ALA A 166 5.64 16.14 -46.32
N LEU A 167 4.56 15.94 -45.57
CA LEU A 167 3.18 16.16 -46.01
C LEU A 167 2.53 17.27 -45.18
N LEU A 168 2.14 18.36 -45.84
CA LEU A 168 1.28 19.41 -45.30
C LEU A 168 -0.13 19.19 -45.85
N VAL A 169 -0.83 18.20 -45.29
CA VAL A 169 -2.10 17.69 -45.81
C VAL A 169 -3.02 17.30 -44.65
N SER A 170 -4.33 17.55 -44.78
CA SER A 170 -5.36 16.96 -43.93
C SER A 170 -6.02 15.78 -44.64
N PHE A 171 -6.00 14.60 -44.02
CA PHE A 171 -6.63 13.39 -44.55
C PHE A 171 -7.98 13.11 -43.90
N ASP A 172 -9.00 12.89 -44.73
CA ASP A 172 -10.30 12.31 -44.34
C ASP A 172 -10.43 10.88 -44.87
N GLN A 173 -10.45 9.88 -43.99
CA GLN A 173 -10.59 8.50 -44.41
C GLN A 173 -12.07 8.09 -44.56
N GLN A 174 -12.49 7.83 -45.80
CA GLN A 174 -13.81 7.28 -46.14
C GLN A 174 -13.75 5.83 -46.64
N CYS A 175 -12.55 5.34 -46.97
CA CYS A 175 -12.30 3.95 -47.35
C CYS A 175 -12.24 3.01 -46.13
N PRO A 176 -12.48 1.70 -46.32
CA PRO A 176 -12.48 0.74 -45.22
C PRO A 176 -11.10 0.57 -44.56
N THR A 177 -10.02 0.96 -45.24
CA THR A 177 -8.68 0.91 -44.65
C THR A 177 -7.69 1.83 -45.38
N ALA A 178 -6.72 2.42 -44.68
CA ALA A 178 -5.59 3.22 -45.21
C ALA A 178 -4.26 2.85 -44.50
N ARG A 179 -3.13 2.84 -45.22
CA ARG A 179 -1.79 2.63 -44.63
C ARG A 179 -0.85 3.77 -44.98
N LEU A 180 -0.26 4.39 -43.97
CA LEU A 180 0.73 5.46 -44.10
C LEU A 180 2.05 4.98 -43.48
N CYS A 181 3.14 5.13 -44.22
CA CYS A 181 4.43 4.58 -43.81
C CYS A 181 5.60 5.52 -44.15
N ASN A 182 6.49 5.77 -43.18
CA ASN A 182 7.71 6.57 -43.38
C ASN A 182 7.43 7.99 -43.89
N LEU A 183 6.60 8.75 -43.17
CA LEU A 183 6.16 10.10 -43.56
C LEU A 183 6.31 11.06 -42.39
N VAL A 184 6.65 12.33 -42.68
CA VAL A 184 6.47 13.44 -41.75
C VAL A 184 5.17 14.15 -42.06
N LEU A 185 4.31 14.28 -41.06
CA LEU A 185 2.98 14.84 -41.15
C LEU A 185 2.94 16.14 -40.35
N MET A 186 2.62 17.23 -41.04
CA MET A 186 2.53 18.59 -40.51
C MET A 186 1.13 19.15 -40.78
N PRO A 187 0.63 20.07 -39.93
CA PRO A 187 -0.68 20.65 -40.10
C PRO A 187 -0.77 21.43 -41.43
N ALA A 188 -1.92 21.33 -42.09
CA ALA A 188 -2.25 22.21 -43.21
C ALA A 188 -2.66 23.59 -42.68
N TRP A 189 -2.51 24.65 -43.47
CA TRP A 189 -2.78 26.05 -43.03
C TRP A 189 -4.18 26.28 -42.43
N PHE A 190 -5.15 25.44 -42.77
CA PHE A 190 -6.55 25.59 -42.35
C PHE A 190 -6.98 24.62 -41.24
N SER A 191 -6.13 23.66 -40.82
CA SER A 191 -6.51 22.67 -39.80
C SER A 191 -5.30 22.06 -39.09
N PRO A 192 -5.29 22.02 -37.73
CA PRO A 192 -4.29 21.27 -36.97
C PRO A 192 -4.50 19.76 -37.05
N VAL A 193 -5.70 19.30 -37.43
CA VAL A 193 -6.02 17.87 -37.59
C VAL A 193 -5.48 17.41 -38.93
N VAL A 194 -4.51 16.50 -38.89
CA VAL A 194 -3.84 15.97 -40.09
C VAL A 194 -4.45 14.64 -40.54
N PHE A 195 -5.03 13.88 -39.62
CA PHE A 195 -5.68 12.63 -39.98
C PHE A 195 -6.97 12.46 -39.18
N LYS A 196 -8.08 12.26 -39.88
CA LYS A 196 -9.37 11.93 -39.28
C LYS A 196 -9.98 10.67 -39.88
N THR A 197 -10.55 9.84 -39.01
CA THR A 197 -11.31 8.66 -39.42
C THR A 197 -12.48 8.43 -38.46
N SER A 198 -13.65 8.14 -39.02
CA SER A 198 -14.85 7.73 -38.28
C SER A 198 -15.26 6.28 -38.57
N SER A 199 -14.64 5.63 -39.57
CA SER A 199 -14.94 4.27 -39.98
C SER A 199 -13.73 3.59 -40.63
N GLY A 200 -13.69 2.26 -40.57
CA GLY A 200 -12.58 1.48 -41.12
C GLY A 200 -11.33 1.46 -40.24
N HIS A 201 -10.19 1.10 -40.83
CA HIS A 201 -8.93 0.87 -40.11
C HIS A 201 -7.75 1.61 -40.72
N VAL A 202 -7.09 2.47 -39.95
CA VAL A 202 -5.82 3.09 -40.37
C VAL A 202 -4.63 2.39 -39.72
N GLN A 203 -3.61 2.12 -40.53
CA GLN A 203 -2.29 1.69 -40.05
C GLN A 203 -1.25 2.78 -40.30
N LEU A 204 -0.63 3.26 -39.22
CA LEU A 204 0.43 4.25 -39.23
C LEU A 204 1.71 3.55 -38.77
N ASP A 205 2.69 3.39 -39.64
CA ASP A 205 3.96 2.78 -39.28
C ASP A 205 5.11 3.75 -39.57
N ASN A 206 5.94 4.03 -38.55
CA ASN A 206 7.12 4.86 -38.70
C ASN A 206 6.81 6.26 -39.25
N CYS A 207 5.83 6.95 -38.66
CA CYS A 207 5.46 8.32 -39.05
C CYS A 207 5.82 9.32 -37.96
N ASN A 208 6.29 10.51 -38.34
CA ASN A 208 6.51 11.63 -37.42
C ASN A 208 5.38 12.66 -37.56
N PHE A 209 4.82 13.09 -36.46
CA PHE A 209 3.72 14.04 -36.36
C PHE A 209 4.23 15.29 -35.64
N GLU A 210 4.28 16.42 -36.33
CA GLU A 210 4.81 17.68 -35.79
C GLU A 210 3.71 18.73 -35.70
N SER A 211 3.46 19.25 -34.50
CA SER A 211 2.44 20.28 -34.23
C SER A 211 1.03 19.95 -34.75
N CYS A 212 0.60 18.69 -34.69
CA CYS A 212 -0.66 18.25 -35.32
C CYS A 212 -1.47 17.24 -34.52
N GLN A 213 -2.72 17.02 -34.93
CA GLN A 213 -3.68 16.17 -34.23
C GLN A 213 -4.13 14.99 -35.10
N VAL A 214 -4.25 13.81 -34.48
CA VAL A 214 -4.83 12.61 -35.07
C VAL A 214 -6.14 12.28 -34.39
N HIS A 215 -7.25 12.26 -35.13
CA HIS A 215 -8.59 12.04 -34.61
C HIS A 215 -9.17 10.71 -35.10
N VAL A 216 -9.48 9.82 -34.16
CA VAL A 216 -10.08 8.52 -34.43
C VAL A 216 -11.39 8.42 -33.67
N ARG A 217 -12.51 8.38 -34.40
CA ARG A 217 -13.85 8.16 -33.85
C ARG A 217 -14.32 6.74 -34.13
N GLY A 218 -14.85 6.08 -33.10
CA GLY A 218 -15.54 4.79 -33.26
C GLY A 218 -16.73 4.92 -34.22
N PRO A 219 -17.00 3.92 -35.08
CA PRO A 219 -16.41 2.57 -35.18
C PRO A 219 -15.06 2.49 -35.93
N GLY A 220 -14.43 3.62 -36.27
CA GLY A 220 -13.06 3.67 -36.77
C GLY A 220 -12.03 3.14 -35.77
N THR A 221 -10.93 2.58 -36.30
CA THR A 221 -9.84 2.01 -35.48
C THR A 221 -8.49 2.42 -36.04
N CYS A 222 -7.50 2.53 -35.15
CA CYS A 222 -6.15 2.91 -35.52
C CYS A 222 -5.12 1.93 -34.95
N GLN A 223 -4.10 1.65 -35.74
CA GLN A 223 -2.88 0.97 -35.32
C GLN A 223 -1.69 1.86 -35.65
N ALA A 224 -1.07 2.45 -34.63
CA ALA A 224 0.15 3.23 -34.76
C ALA A 224 1.34 2.45 -34.20
N ARG A 225 2.42 2.32 -34.98
CA ARG A 225 3.67 1.70 -34.53
C ARG A 225 4.86 2.55 -34.86
N PHE A 226 5.78 2.68 -33.90
CA PHE A 226 7.03 3.43 -34.08
C PHE A 226 6.80 4.86 -34.56
N CYS A 227 5.67 5.46 -34.19
CA CYS A 227 5.35 6.84 -34.54
C CYS A 227 5.87 7.80 -33.47
N SER A 228 6.32 8.98 -33.89
CA SER A 228 6.72 10.08 -33.01
C SER A 228 5.70 11.20 -33.09
N PHE A 229 5.31 11.75 -31.94
CA PHE A 229 4.43 12.90 -31.79
C PHE A 229 5.22 13.98 -31.06
N ALA A 230 5.68 14.98 -31.82
CA ALA A 230 6.55 16.05 -31.33
C ALA A 230 5.87 17.42 -31.43
N GLN A 231 6.44 18.43 -30.75
CA GLN A 231 6.02 19.84 -30.84
C GLN A 231 4.54 20.05 -30.52
N GLY A 232 4.02 19.37 -29.49
CA GLY A 232 2.63 19.52 -29.08
C GLY A 232 1.60 18.72 -29.89
N SER A 233 2.04 17.75 -30.69
CA SER A 233 1.14 16.83 -31.39
C SER A 233 0.35 15.91 -30.44
N SER A 234 -0.93 15.70 -30.72
CA SER A 234 -1.83 14.90 -29.87
C SER A 234 -2.59 13.83 -30.65
N ALA A 235 -2.95 12.74 -29.96
CA ALA A 235 -3.82 11.71 -30.50
C ALA A 235 -5.12 11.64 -29.70
N HIS A 236 -6.27 11.79 -30.38
CA HIS A 236 -7.59 11.78 -29.78
C HIS A 236 -8.39 10.56 -30.26
N PHE A 237 -8.84 9.77 -29.31
CA PHE A 237 -9.66 8.58 -29.53
C PHE A 237 -11.02 8.79 -28.89
N VAL A 238 -12.09 8.78 -29.67
CA VAL A 238 -13.45 9.04 -29.18
C VAL A 238 -14.33 7.84 -29.46
N GLY A 239 -14.80 7.17 -28.39
CA GLY A 239 -15.70 6.02 -28.45
C GLY A 239 -15.12 4.81 -29.20
N VAL A 240 -13.80 4.65 -29.29
CA VAL A 240 -13.19 3.56 -30.07
C VAL A 240 -13.41 2.20 -29.40
N ALA A 241 -13.81 1.19 -30.18
CA ALA A 241 -13.98 -0.18 -29.68
C ALA A 241 -12.64 -0.81 -29.27
N ILE A 242 -11.63 -0.66 -30.13
CA ILE A 242 -10.23 -1.06 -29.89
C ILE A 242 -9.29 -0.25 -30.81
N SER A 243 -8.22 0.34 -30.28
CA SER A 243 -7.14 0.94 -31.08
C SER A 243 -5.81 0.70 -30.39
N LEU A 244 -4.73 0.57 -31.15
CA LEU A 244 -3.41 0.17 -30.64
C LEU A 244 -2.35 1.20 -30.99
N MET A 245 -1.63 1.69 -29.99
CA MET A 245 -0.39 2.44 -30.14
C MET A 245 0.73 1.61 -29.52
N ASP A 246 1.72 1.22 -30.32
CA ASP A 246 2.83 0.39 -29.87
C ASP A 246 4.17 1.07 -30.17
N SER A 247 4.98 1.23 -29.14
CA SER A 247 6.33 1.80 -29.26
C SER A 247 6.33 3.20 -29.90
N CYS A 248 5.30 4.00 -29.58
CA CYS A 248 5.21 5.39 -30.01
C CYS A 248 5.85 6.34 -28.98
N GLU A 249 6.37 7.47 -29.43
CA GLU A 249 6.93 8.51 -28.57
C GLU A 249 6.06 9.78 -28.61
N PHE A 250 5.81 10.39 -27.45
CA PHE A 250 5.20 11.70 -27.30
C PHE A 250 6.18 12.59 -26.54
N SER A 251 6.63 13.68 -27.17
CA SER A 251 7.67 14.55 -26.59
C SER A 251 7.53 16.03 -26.97
N GLY A 252 8.11 16.91 -26.15
CA GLY A 252 8.51 18.25 -26.59
C GLY A 252 7.37 19.24 -26.83
N GLY A 253 6.31 19.22 -26.02
CA GLY A 253 5.26 20.24 -26.07
C GLY A 253 4.21 20.14 -24.96
N ASP A 254 3.57 21.26 -24.64
CA ASP A 254 2.52 21.33 -23.60
C ASP A 254 1.27 20.50 -23.98
N SER A 255 0.95 20.41 -25.27
CA SER A 255 -0.21 19.69 -25.79
C SER A 255 0.09 18.26 -26.25
N ALA A 256 1.33 17.78 -26.10
CA ALA A 256 1.68 16.42 -26.49
C ALA A 256 1.01 15.40 -25.55
N SER A 257 -0.07 14.76 -26.01
CA SER A 257 -0.87 13.87 -25.16
C SER A 257 -1.66 12.84 -25.95
N VAL A 258 -2.09 11.79 -25.26
CA VAL A 258 -3.12 10.87 -25.74
C VAL A 258 -4.39 11.10 -24.96
N THR A 259 -5.48 11.46 -25.65
CA THR A 259 -6.79 11.68 -25.06
C THR A 259 -7.74 10.58 -25.52
N VAL A 260 -8.42 9.94 -24.57
CA VAL A 260 -9.46 8.95 -24.83
C VAL A 260 -10.74 9.42 -24.16
N GLU A 261 -11.80 9.49 -24.94
CA GLU A 261 -13.09 10.02 -24.51
C GLU A 261 -14.22 9.08 -24.94
N GLY A 262 -15.23 8.93 -24.09
CA GLY A 262 -16.46 8.22 -24.45
C GLY A 262 -16.37 6.70 -24.25
N PRO A 263 -17.50 6.03 -23.99
CA PRO A 263 -17.53 4.57 -23.87
C PRO A 263 -17.18 3.90 -25.20
N PRO A 264 -16.49 2.74 -25.19
CA PRO A 264 -16.24 1.97 -26.40
C PRO A 264 -17.54 1.59 -27.12
N VAL A 265 -17.65 1.91 -28.42
CA VAL A 265 -18.83 1.53 -29.22
C VAL A 265 -18.94 0.01 -29.39
N SER A 266 -20.19 -0.48 -29.51
CA SER A 266 -20.48 -1.90 -29.75
C SER A 266 -20.20 -2.34 -31.19
N GLU A 267 -20.33 -1.42 -32.15
CA GLU A 267 -20.05 -1.64 -33.56
C GLU A 267 -18.55 -1.94 -33.79
N ARG A 268 -18.26 -3.02 -34.54
CA ARG A 268 -16.90 -3.47 -34.80
C ARG A 268 -16.65 -3.52 -36.30
N ASN A 269 -15.54 -2.92 -36.73
CA ASN A 269 -15.03 -3.12 -38.08
C ASN A 269 -14.22 -4.44 -38.17
N TRP A 270 -13.74 -4.75 -39.38
CA TRP A 270 -12.99 -5.97 -39.67
C TRP A 270 -11.69 -6.10 -38.84
N ALA A 271 -11.05 -4.98 -38.48
CA ALA A 271 -9.77 -4.96 -37.79
C ALA A 271 -9.88 -5.25 -36.30
N CYS A 272 -11.06 -5.09 -35.68
CA CYS A 272 -11.24 -5.33 -34.25
C CYS A 272 -10.82 -6.74 -33.81
N LYS A 273 -11.13 -7.78 -34.60
CA LYS A 273 -10.71 -9.17 -34.31
C LYS A 273 -9.19 -9.31 -34.37
N HIS A 274 -8.57 -8.69 -35.37
CA HIS A 274 -7.13 -8.70 -35.56
C HIS A 274 -6.40 -7.97 -34.42
N LEU A 275 -6.84 -6.77 -34.07
CA LEU A 275 -6.29 -5.96 -32.98
C LEU A 275 -6.44 -6.65 -31.63
N ALA A 276 -7.58 -7.30 -31.37
CA ALA A 276 -7.79 -8.06 -30.15
C ALA A 276 -6.88 -9.29 -30.06
N ALA A 277 -6.66 -10.01 -31.17
CA ALA A 277 -5.73 -11.14 -31.23
C ALA A 277 -4.28 -10.68 -31.02
N LEU A 278 -3.89 -9.57 -31.65
CA LEU A 278 -2.58 -8.95 -31.42
C LEU A 278 -2.41 -8.60 -29.95
N ALA A 279 -3.35 -7.86 -29.36
CA ALA A 279 -3.32 -7.48 -27.94
C ALA A 279 -3.14 -8.70 -27.03
N LYS A 280 -3.93 -9.77 -27.22
CA LYS A 280 -3.85 -10.99 -26.39
C LYS A 280 -2.54 -11.76 -26.55
N SER A 281 -2.05 -11.95 -27.78
CA SER A 281 -0.78 -12.64 -28.05
C SER A 281 0.40 -11.93 -27.38
N LEU A 282 0.33 -10.61 -27.37
CA LEU A 282 1.33 -9.72 -26.83
C LEU A 282 1.31 -9.71 -25.30
N THR A 283 0.14 -9.68 -24.68
CA THR A 283 -0.03 -9.77 -23.22
C THR A 283 0.40 -11.15 -22.68
N ALA A 284 0.14 -12.24 -23.41
CA ALA A 284 0.59 -13.58 -23.03
C ALA A 284 2.13 -13.69 -22.99
N ALA A 285 2.83 -13.09 -23.96
CA ALA A 285 4.29 -13.04 -23.98
C ALA A 285 4.85 -12.23 -22.79
N THR A 286 4.20 -11.12 -22.40
CA THR A 286 4.61 -10.34 -21.23
C THR A 286 4.36 -11.11 -19.92
N MET A 287 3.30 -11.91 -19.83
CA MET A 287 2.96 -12.74 -18.65
C MET A 287 3.89 -13.95 -18.48
N ALA A 288 4.39 -14.54 -19.56
CA ALA A 288 5.36 -15.63 -19.50
C ALA A 288 6.72 -15.15 -18.93
N ALA A 289 7.19 -13.97 -19.35
CA ALA A 289 8.44 -13.39 -18.87
C ALA A 289 8.43 -13.02 -17.36
N SER A 290 7.25 -12.74 -16.78
CA SER A 290 7.12 -12.49 -15.33
C SER A 290 7.09 -13.76 -14.48
N ASN A 291 6.85 -14.93 -15.08
CA ASN A 291 6.84 -16.21 -14.37
C ASN A 291 8.23 -16.88 -14.35
N GLU A 292 9.16 -16.47 -15.21
CA GLU A 292 10.54 -16.98 -15.22
C GLU A 292 11.42 -16.30 -14.16
N SER A 293 11.05 -15.13 -13.64
CA SER A 293 11.80 -14.45 -12.57
C SER A 293 11.49 -14.95 -11.15
N THR A 294 10.71 -16.02 -11.00
CA THR A 294 10.35 -16.64 -9.72
C THR A 294 10.77 -18.12 -9.61
N ALA A 295 11.52 -18.65 -10.57
CA ALA A 295 11.91 -20.07 -10.61
C ALA A 295 13.36 -20.37 -10.15
N ASP A 296 14.20 -19.37 -9.84
CA ASP A 296 15.61 -19.57 -9.44
C ASP A 296 15.88 -19.16 -7.98
N VAL A 297 15.27 -19.85 -7.01
CA VAL A 297 15.77 -19.88 -5.59
C VAL A 297 15.59 -21.27 -4.94
N SER A 298 15.41 -22.35 -5.68
CA SER A 298 15.39 -23.68 -5.06
C SER A 298 15.91 -24.75 -6.00
N ASN A 299 17.23 -24.95 -5.97
CA ASN A 299 17.89 -26.26 -6.07
C ASN A 299 19.39 -26.04 -6.27
N GLN A 300 20.19 -26.22 -5.22
CA GLN A 300 21.48 -26.89 -5.29
C GLN A 300 22.09 -27.00 -3.89
N ASP A 301 21.82 -28.12 -3.25
CA ASP A 301 22.71 -28.74 -2.28
C ASP A 301 22.85 -30.20 -2.71
N THR A 302 24.03 -30.57 -3.22
CA THR A 302 24.77 -31.84 -3.02
C THR A 302 25.88 -31.98 -4.07
N THR A 303 27.12 -31.80 -3.60
CA THR A 303 28.34 -32.57 -3.90
C THR A 303 28.47 -33.26 -5.27
N ASP A 304 29.47 -32.84 -6.07
CA ASP A 304 30.68 -33.66 -6.27
C ASP A 304 31.78 -32.95 -7.08
N SER A 305 32.99 -33.45 -6.86
CA SER A 305 34.31 -32.84 -7.03
C SER A 305 35.01 -33.05 -8.39
N LEU A 306 36.03 -32.19 -8.62
CA LEU A 306 37.34 -32.41 -9.29
C LEU A 306 37.63 -31.83 -10.71
N CYS A 307 38.80 -31.15 -10.75
CA CYS A 307 39.67 -30.72 -11.86
C CYS A 307 39.20 -29.51 -12.71
N GLY A 308 39.87 -28.35 -12.82
CA GLY A 308 41.23 -27.91 -12.46
C GLY A 308 42.13 -27.83 -13.70
N VAL A 309 42.24 -26.66 -14.38
CA VAL A 309 43.45 -26.09 -15.05
C VAL A 309 43.22 -24.60 -15.35
N SER A 310 44.25 -23.79 -15.08
CA SER A 310 44.41 -22.33 -15.21
C SER A 310 44.98 -21.86 -16.56
N HIS A 311 44.65 -20.63 -17.02
CA HIS A 311 45.63 -19.56 -17.36
C HIS A 311 45.03 -18.24 -17.95
N ARG A 312 45.34 -17.13 -17.26
CA ARG A 312 45.81 -15.76 -17.68
C ARG A 312 44.97 -14.80 -18.56
N ASP A 313 44.63 -13.68 -17.91
CA ASP A 313 44.53 -12.22 -18.25
C ASP A 313 45.16 -11.73 -19.59
N VAL A 314 44.74 -10.64 -20.28
CA VAL A 314 44.42 -9.23 -19.90
C VAL A 314 43.65 -8.50 -21.09
N PRO A 315 43.31 -7.18 -21.13
CA PRO A 315 42.00 -6.56 -20.83
C PRO A 315 41.36 -5.66 -21.95
N LEU A 316 40.24 -4.98 -21.57
CA LEU A 316 39.66 -3.69 -22.01
C LEU A 316 38.31 -3.71 -22.78
N GLY A 317 37.31 -2.99 -22.22
CA GLY A 317 36.26 -2.30 -23.00
C GLY A 317 34.82 -2.45 -22.46
N ASP A 318 34.39 -1.50 -21.63
CA ASP A 318 33.07 -1.36 -20.98
C ASP A 318 31.84 -1.76 -21.82
N ALA A 319 31.05 -2.70 -21.28
CA ALA A 319 29.67 -2.96 -21.68
C ALA A 319 28.79 -3.07 -20.43
N VAL A 320 28.02 -2.02 -20.12
CA VAL A 320 27.05 -2.01 -19.02
C VAL A 320 25.73 -2.63 -19.51
N THR A 321 25.43 -3.84 -19.04
CA THR A 321 24.13 -4.51 -19.18
C THR A 321 23.31 -4.45 -17.89
N MET A 322 22.00 -4.51 -18.06
CA MET A 322 20.96 -4.19 -17.07
C MET A 322 20.70 -5.37 -16.11
N GLU A 323 21.67 -5.70 -15.25
CA GLU A 323 21.53 -6.72 -14.18
C GLU A 323 22.18 -6.32 -12.82
N ASP A 324 22.50 -5.04 -12.59
CA ASP A 324 23.27 -4.59 -11.41
C ASP A 324 22.43 -3.97 -10.25
N TRP A 325 21.15 -4.32 -10.08
CA TRP A 325 20.32 -3.78 -8.99
C TRP A 325 19.79 -4.82 -7.99
N THR A 326 20.40 -6.00 -7.92
CA THR A 326 19.96 -7.06 -6.96
C THR A 326 21.07 -7.70 -6.12
N LYS A 327 22.29 -7.16 -6.08
CA LYS A 327 23.30 -7.56 -5.08
C LYS A 327 24.06 -6.37 -4.51
N GLN A 328 23.49 -5.77 -3.48
CA GLN A 328 24.22 -5.06 -2.42
C GLN A 328 23.48 -5.31 -1.10
N GLU A 329 23.57 -6.54 -0.61
CA GLU A 329 23.54 -6.75 0.83
C GLU A 329 24.89 -6.23 1.35
N VAL A 330 24.87 -5.03 1.91
CA VAL A 330 25.98 -4.50 2.68
C VAL A 330 25.78 -4.99 4.10
N ASP A 331 26.60 -5.95 4.52
CA ASP A 331 26.81 -6.28 5.93
C ASP A 331 27.15 -4.99 6.70
N TRP A 332 26.24 -4.51 7.56
CA TRP A 332 26.49 -3.34 8.41
C TRP A 332 26.35 -3.64 9.91
N GLU A 333 26.91 -4.78 10.34
CA GLU A 333 27.06 -5.11 11.76
C GLU A 333 28.52 -5.17 12.25
N THR A 334 29.50 -4.52 11.60
CA THR A 334 30.85 -4.40 12.20
C THR A 334 31.64 -3.19 11.70
N SER A 335 31.17 -1.96 11.91
CA SER A 335 32.07 -0.81 11.76
C SER A 335 31.68 0.47 12.53
N TRP A 336 31.21 0.37 13.77
CA TRP A 336 31.09 1.54 14.67
C TRP A 336 31.69 1.30 16.07
N THR A 337 32.87 0.69 16.13
CA THR A 337 33.77 0.86 17.27
C THR A 337 35.15 1.29 16.79
N LYS A 338 35.66 2.36 17.42
CA LYS A 338 36.95 3.05 17.19
C LYS A 338 36.98 4.07 16.04
N GLN A 339 36.67 5.31 16.38
CA GLN A 339 37.58 6.43 16.11
C GLN A 339 37.35 7.54 17.16
N LYS A 340 38.39 7.83 17.93
CA LYS A 340 38.47 9.00 18.82
C LYS A 340 38.55 10.26 17.95
N ALA A 341 37.74 11.27 18.24
CA ALA A 341 37.94 12.63 17.79
C ALA A 341 38.32 13.55 18.98
N PRO A 342 39.11 14.62 18.78
CA PRO A 342 39.66 15.45 19.84
C PRO A 342 38.69 16.55 20.29
N ARG A 343 38.99 17.10 21.48
CA ARG A 343 38.24 18.14 22.21
C ARG A 343 38.05 19.44 21.44
N GLY A 344 36.90 20.09 21.67
CA GLY A 344 36.79 21.55 21.86
C GLY A 344 35.69 22.26 21.06
N GLY A 345 34.71 22.85 21.76
CA GLY A 345 33.87 23.95 21.25
C GLY A 345 32.35 23.76 21.39
N LEU A 346 31.79 24.12 22.54
CA LEU A 346 30.35 24.25 22.82
C LEU A 346 29.84 25.65 22.46
N LEU A 347 28.61 25.75 21.89
CA LEU A 347 27.43 26.52 22.38
C LEU A 347 26.33 26.65 21.27
N PRO A 348 25.04 26.88 21.60
CA PRO A 348 23.98 25.86 21.39
C PRO A 348 22.72 26.35 20.64
N GLY A 349 21.80 25.43 20.32
CA GLY A 349 20.40 25.77 20.04
C GLY A 349 19.55 24.68 19.35
N GLN A 350 18.79 23.94 20.17
CA GLN A 350 17.51 23.21 19.92
C GLN A 350 17.54 21.75 20.37
N GLU A 351 17.12 21.55 21.63
CA GLU A 351 16.85 20.25 22.25
C GLU A 351 15.42 19.80 21.94
N CYS A 352 15.28 18.50 21.69
CA CYS A 352 14.00 17.80 21.74
C CYS A 352 13.46 17.81 23.17
N THR A 353 12.20 18.20 23.32
CA THR A 353 11.47 18.26 24.58
C THR A 353 11.31 16.85 25.18
N ALA A 354 12.23 16.47 26.05
CA ALA A 354 11.89 15.63 27.18
C ALA A 354 10.95 16.46 28.07
N ILE A 355 9.72 15.99 28.26
CA ILE A 355 8.83 16.59 29.26
C ILE A 355 9.47 16.28 30.61
N GLU A 356 9.98 17.32 31.26
CA GLU A 356 10.43 17.28 32.64
C GLU A 356 9.29 16.75 33.53
N ASP A 357 9.64 15.80 34.40
CA ASP A 357 8.80 15.32 35.47
C ASP A 357 8.55 16.47 36.46
N ASP A 358 7.53 17.29 36.21
CA ASP A 358 6.85 18.02 37.26
C ASP A 358 6.00 17.03 38.08
N SER A 359 6.71 16.23 38.87
CA SER A 359 6.21 15.62 40.09
C SER A 359 7.12 16.09 41.23
N ALA A 360 6.93 17.35 41.63
CA ALA A 360 7.27 17.74 42.99
C ALA A 360 6.46 16.85 43.95
N ASP A 361 7.14 16.32 44.96
CA ASP A 361 6.67 15.43 46.03
C ASP A 361 6.53 13.94 45.68
N ALA A 362 7.63 13.36 45.20
CA ALA A 362 8.12 12.11 45.76
C ALA A 362 9.32 12.42 46.65
N SER A 363 9.06 12.87 47.88
CA SER A 363 10.08 13.01 48.90
C SER A 363 10.89 11.72 48.99
N SER A 364 12.19 11.88 48.77
CA SER A 364 13.20 10.96 49.24
C SER A 364 13.20 10.97 50.76
N GLU A 365 12.25 10.25 51.38
CA GLU A 365 12.41 9.83 52.77
C GLU A 365 13.33 8.61 52.79
N SER A 366 14.61 8.90 52.95
CA SER A 366 15.53 8.01 53.65
C SER A 366 15.04 7.85 55.09
N SER A 367 14.16 6.89 55.36
CA SER A 367 14.03 6.35 56.71
C SER A 367 15.00 5.18 56.82
N SER A 368 16.08 5.43 57.52
CA SER A 368 17.03 4.45 58.02
C SER A 368 16.32 3.28 58.71
N GLU A 369 16.25 2.14 58.05
CA GLU A 369 16.32 0.85 58.73
C GLU A 369 17.47 0.10 58.06
N GLU A 370 18.67 0.30 58.61
CA GLU A 370 19.72 -0.70 58.49
C GLU A 370 19.20 -1.96 59.17
N ASP A 371 19.01 -3.03 58.40
CA ASP A 371 19.07 -4.38 58.93
C ASP A 371 19.92 -5.22 57.96
N ASN A 372 21.17 -5.37 58.37
CA ASN A 372 22.12 -6.35 57.87
C ASN A 372 21.56 -7.74 58.22
N CYS A 373 21.19 -8.56 57.23
CA CYS A 373 21.09 -10.01 57.38
C CYS A 373 21.13 -10.69 56.00
N ASP A 374 22.33 -11.13 55.63
CA ASP A 374 22.56 -12.27 54.75
C ASP A 374 21.96 -13.53 55.40
N GLU A 375 20.71 -13.88 55.08
CA GLU A 375 20.20 -15.24 55.25
C GLU A 375 19.39 -15.64 54.01
N ARG A 376 19.93 -16.60 53.25
CA ARG A 376 19.20 -17.38 52.26
C ARG A 376 18.03 -18.09 52.94
N ARG A 377 16.83 -17.50 52.90
CA ARG A 377 15.57 -18.19 53.23
C ARG A 377 14.73 -18.35 51.98
N GLU A 378 14.33 -19.59 51.71
CA GLU A 378 13.41 -19.98 50.66
C GLU A 378 12.17 -19.07 50.68
N GLU A 379 12.08 -18.13 49.73
CA GLU A 379 10.97 -17.18 49.63
C GLU A 379 9.69 -17.94 49.29
N ARG A 380 8.83 -18.15 50.29
CA ARG A 380 7.50 -18.76 50.19
C ARG A 380 6.52 -17.83 49.47
N ALA A 381 6.82 -17.50 48.21
CA ALA A 381 5.91 -16.81 47.32
C ALA A 381 4.83 -17.81 46.83
N LEU A 382 3.58 -17.37 46.78
CA LEU A 382 2.49 -18.15 46.21
C LEU A 382 2.83 -18.57 44.77
N ALA A 383 2.54 -19.82 44.39
CA ALA A 383 2.73 -20.27 43.00
C ALA A 383 1.74 -19.57 42.07
N TYR A 384 2.19 -18.57 41.32
CA TYR A 384 1.39 -17.79 40.35
C TYR A 384 1.69 -18.14 38.87
N LYS A 385 2.23 -19.34 38.61
CA LYS A 385 2.68 -19.75 37.28
C LYS A 385 1.55 -20.39 36.45
N GLN A 386 0.74 -19.53 35.80
CA GLN A 386 -0.01 -19.72 34.52
C GLN A 386 -1.37 -19.01 34.56
N HIS A 387 -1.43 -17.80 33.98
CA HIS A 387 -2.59 -16.89 33.94
C HIS A 387 -3.74 -17.36 33.02
N GLY A 388 -5.00 -17.01 33.32
CA GLY A 388 -6.14 -17.20 32.39
C GLY A 388 -6.05 -16.38 31.09
N LEU A 389 -5.21 -15.33 31.10
CA LEU A 389 -4.81 -14.54 29.93
C LEU A 389 -3.50 -15.05 29.30
N THR A 390 -3.04 -16.27 29.63
CA THR A 390 -1.80 -16.87 29.05
C THR A 390 -1.83 -16.95 27.53
N HIS A 391 -3.01 -17.12 26.93
CA HIS A 391 -3.16 -17.07 25.47
C HIS A 391 -2.71 -15.72 24.87
N LEU A 392 -2.72 -14.63 25.64
CA LEU A 392 -2.16 -13.33 25.26
C LEU A 392 -0.66 -13.19 25.59
N ALA A 393 -0.13 -14.04 26.48
CA ALA A 393 1.25 -14.01 26.94
C ALA A 393 2.20 -14.80 26.05
N GLU A 394 1.70 -15.82 25.32
CA GLU A 394 2.47 -16.50 24.29
C GLU A 394 2.82 -15.51 23.18
N PRO A 395 4.10 -15.13 23.02
CA PRO A 395 4.47 -14.29 21.92
C PRO A 395 4.36 -15.13 20.65
N GLN A 396 3.35 -14.86 19.84
CA GLN A 396 3.56 -14.93 18.40
C GLN A 396 4.47 -13.75 18.03
N HIS A 397 5.74 -13.79 18.49
CA HIS A 397 6.79 -13.05 17.82
C HIS A 397 7.00 -13.85 16.53
N PRO A 398 6.65 -13.32 15.34
CA PRO A 398 7.31 -13.84 14.17
C PRO A 398 8.79 -13.54 14.42
N GLY A 399 9.63 -14.58 14.51
CA GLY A 399 11.08 -14.37 14.45
C GLY A 399 11.41 -13.52 13.22
N MET A 400 12.64 -13.01 13.12
CA MET A 400 13.08 -12.18 11.98
C MET A 400 12.75 -12.76 10.57
N GLY A 401 12.35 -14.04 10.45
CA GLY A 401 11.79 -14.66 9.24
C GLY A 401 10.25 -14.85 9.15
N GLY A 402 9.43 -14.18 9.98
CA GLY A 402 7.98 -14.47 10.11
C GLY A 402 6.99 -13.38 9.67
N LEU A 403 7.47 -12.27 9.09
CA LEU A 403 6.57 -11.27 8.49
C LEU A 403 5.93 -11.85 7.22
N PRO A 404 4.60 -11.75 7.03
CA PRO A 404 3.95 -12.30 5.84
C PRO A 404 4.54 -11.71 4.55
N PRO A 405 4.94 -12.56 3.57
CA PRO A 405 5.49 -12.09 2.31
C PRO A 405 4.41 -11.41 1.47
N LEU A 406 4.84 -10.50 0.59
CA LEU A 406 3.95 -9.93 -0.41
C LEU A 406 3.44 -11.01 -1.34
N ARG A 407 2.17 -10.93 -1.71
CA ARG A 407 1.59 -11.82 -2.72
C ARG A 407 2.00 -11.37 -4.12
N SER A 408 2.22 -12.34 -4.99
CA SER A 408 2.40 -12.08 -6.42
C SER A 408 1.09 -11.58 -7.06
N LEU A 409 1.20 -10.88 -8.19
CA LEU A 409 0.03 -10.46 -8.95
C LEU A 409 -0.83 -11.65 -9.37
N ALA A 410 -0.21 -12.77 -9.77
CA ALA A 410 -0.93 -13.98 -10.15
C ALA A 410 -1.84 -14.50 -9.01
N THR A 411 -1.34 -14.47 -7.78
CA THR A 411 -2.10 -14.86 -6.59
C THR A 411 -3.25 -13.88 -6.29
N GLU A 412 -3.02 -12.58 -6.41
CA GLU A 412 -4.06 -11.56 -6.19
C GLU A 412 -5.16 -11.64 -7.28
N LEU A 413 -4.79 -11.81 -8.54
CA LEU A 413 -5.74 -12.01 -9.64
C LEU A 413 -6.50 -13.35 -9.51
N HIS A 414 -5.95 -14.37 -8.86
CA HIS A 414 -6.70 -15.60 -8.58
C HIS A 414 -7.77 -15.40 -7.49
N ARG A 415 -7.52 -14.52 -6.52
CA ARG A 415 -8.46 -14.22 -5.42
C ARG A 415 -9.55 -13.24 -5.80
N ASP A 416 -9.25 -12.32 -6.72
CA ASP A 416 -10.14 -11.25 -7.13
C ASP A 416 -10.60 -11.44 -8.58
N ALA A 417 -11.88 -11.78 -8.74
CA ALA A 417 -12.48 -12.01 -10.05
C ALA A 417 -12.60 -10.72 -10.87
N GLU A 418 -12.89 -9.58 -10.24
CA GLU A 418 -13.00 -8.28 -10.91
C GLU A 418 -11.63 -7.84 -11.43
N ALA A 419 -10.59 -7.94 -10.60
CA ALA A 419 -9.22 -7.62 -11.02
C ALA A 419 -8.76 -8.51 -12.18
N ARG A 420 -9.11 -9.81 -12.17
CA ARG A 420 -8.80 -10.74 -13.27
C ARG A 420 -9.49 -10.37 -14.57
N GLU A 421 -10.76 -9.98 -14.50
CA GLU A 421 -11.52 -9.53 -15.65
C GLU A 421 -10.93 -8.25 -16.24
N LEU A 422 -10.63 -7.26 -15.39
CA LEU A 422 -9.97 -6.02 -15.80
C LEU A 422 -8.59 -6.30 -16.43
N ALA A 423 -7.79 -7.18 -15.84
CA ALA A 423 -6.49 -7.58 -16.38
C ALA A 423 -6.58 -8.23 -17.78
N GLY A 424 -7.67 -8.96 -18.06
CA GLY A 424 -7.95 -9.59 -19.36
C GLY A 424 -8.64 -8.68 -20.38
N SER A 425 -9.10 -7.50 -19.98
CA SER A 425 -9.83 -6.56 -20.84
C SER A 425 -8.90 -5.92 -21.89
N VAL A 426 -9.41 -5.85 -23.13
CA VAL A 426 -8.71 -5.29 -24.32
C VAL A 426 -9.57 -4.25 -25.04
N HIS A 427 -10.44 -3.55 -24.31
CA HIS A 427 -11.35 -2.55 -24.88
C HIS A 427 -10.75 -1.15 -24.87
N GLY A 428 -11.16 -0.32 -25.83
CA GLY A 428 -10.78 1.09 -25.90
C GLY A 428 -9.40 1.32 -26.51
N CYS A 429 -8.62 2.26 -25.97
CA CYS A 429 -7.29 2.57 -26.48
C CYS A 429 -6.20 1.78 -25.73
N LEU A 430 -5.36 1.06 -26.48
CA LEU A 430 -4.26 0.26 -25.95
C LEU A 430 -2.95 0.96 -26.26
N LEU A 431 -2.24 1.42 -25.23
CA LEU A 431 -0.89 1.99 -25.35
C LEU A 431 0.09 0.99 -24.78
N ARG A 432 1.07 0.59 -25.59
CA ARG A 432 2.08 -0.39 -25.19
C ARG A 432 3.47 0.06 -25.55
N ARG A 433 4.43 -0.07 -24.62
CA ARG A 433 5.84 0.31 -24.83
C ARG A 433 6.05 1.75 -25.29
N CYS A 434 5.05 2.62 -25.15
CA CYS A 434 5.15 4.01 -25.52
C CYS A 434 6.03 4.77 -24.52
N LEU A 435 6.65 5.85 -24.99
CA LEU A 435 7.40 6.81 -24.19
C LEU A 435 6.67 8.14 -24.23
N LEU A 436 6.22 8.62 -23.08
CA LEU A 436 5.62 9.95 -22.95
C LEU A 436 6.53 10.77 -22.04
N ARG A 437 7.11 11.86 -22.56
CA ARG A 437 8.08 12.65 -21.81
C ARG A 437 8.06 14.14 -22.08
N ASP A 438 8.62 14.89 -21.15
CA ASP A 438 9.01 16.30 -21.32
C ASP A 438 7.86 17.19 -21.85
N GLY A 439 6.74 17.22 -21.13
CA GLY A 439 5.54 17.95 -21.53
C GLY A 439 4.49 18.10 -20.41
N LYS A 440 3.43 18.88 -20.63
CA LYS A 440 2.30 18.95 -19.69
C LYS A 440 1.35 17.75 -19.85
N GLY A 441 1.20 17.25 -21.07
CA GLY A 441 0.28 16.17 -21.43
C GLY A 441 0.85 14.76 -21.22
N GLY A 442 0.06 13.88 -20.61
CA GLY A 442 0.31 12.43 -20.55
C GLY A 442 -0.80 11.68 -21.26
N VAL A 443 -1.42 10.73 -20.56
CA VAL A 443 -2.67 10.09 -21.01
C VAL A 443 -3.85 10.70 -20.26
N HIS A 444 -4.87 11.15 -20.99
CA HIS A 444 -6.11 11.66 -20.43
C HIS A 444 -7.30 10.76 -20.79
N LEU A 445 -8.01 10.26 -19.79
CA LEU A 445 -9.21 9.44 -19.95
C LEU A 445 -10.40 10.18 -19.31
N CYS A 446 -11.48 10.37 -20.07
CA CYS A 446 -12.67 11.08 -19.60
C CYS A 446 -13.97 10.48 -20.17
N ASN A 447 -15.11 10.85 -19.59
CA ASN A 447 -16.45 10.49 -20.06
C ASN A 447 -16.63 8.98 -20.36
N HIS A 448 -16.44 8.11 -19.37
CA HIS A 448 -16.57 6.65 -19.53
C HIS A 448 -15.55 5.99 -20.49
N ALA A 449 -14.45 6.70 -20.81
CA ALA A 449 -13.37 6.14 -21.63
C ALA A 449 -12.75 4.88 -21.04
N HIS A 450 -12.39 3.94 -21.90
CA HIS A 450 -11.62 2.76 -21.54
C HIS A 450 -10.23 2.82 -22.17
N ALA A 451 -9.19 2.55 -21.38
CA ALA A 451 -7.84 2.39 -21.91
C ALA A 451 -7.01 1.37 -21.15
N ARG A 452 -6.07 0.75 -21.87
CA ARG A 452 -5.07 -0.16 -21.33
C ARG A 452 -3.67 0.39 -21.60
N LEU A 453 -2.89 0.57 -20.54
CA LEU A 453 -1.53 1.09 -20.56
C LEU A 453 -0.58 -0.02 -20.09
N GLU A 454 0.20 -0.61 -20.99
CA GLU A 454 1.10 -1.72 -20.67
C GLU A 454 2.56 -1.40 -21.02
N ALA A 455 3.49 -1.57 -20.06
CA ALA A 455 4.94 -1.41 -20.28
C ALA A 455 5.38 -0.05 -20.85
N ASN A 456 4.60 1.01 -20.61
CA ASN A 456 4.92 2.37 -21.02
C ASN A 456 5.86 3.06 -20.03
N VAL A 457 6.50 4.12 -20.49
CA VAL A 457 7.39 4.96 -19.69
C VAL A 457 6.88 6.40 -19.72
N PHE A 458 6.59 6.95 -18.55
CA PHE A 458 6.11 8.31 -18.34
C PHE A 458 7.16 9.11 -17.56
N ARG A 459 7.72 10.18 -18.13
CA ARG A 459 8.84 10.92 -17.54
C ARG A 459 8.74 12.44 -17.67
N GLY A 460 8.92 13.18 -16.59
CA GLY A 460 8.97 14.65 -16.69
C GLY A 460 7.65 15.30 -17.13
N LEU A 461 6.52 14.66 -16.84
CA LEU A 461 5.18 15.12 -17.23
C LEU A 461 4.53 15.96 -16.12
N HIS A 462 3.44 16.70 -16.39
CA HIS A 462 2.65 17.28 -15.30
C HIS A 462 1.91 16.18 -14.52
N TYR A 463 1.02 15.45 -15.22
CA TYR A 463 0.44 14.18 -14.78
C TYR A 463 0.84 13.10 -15.78
N ALA A 464 1.24 11.91 -15.33
CA ALA A 464 1.46 10.81 -16.27
C ALA A 464 0.13 10.28 -16.83
N VAL A 465 -0.84 10.08 -15.95
CA VAL A 465 -2.19 9.66 -16.35
C VAL A 465 -3.26 10.37 -15.53
N ARG A 466 -4.27 10.90 -16.21
CA ARG A 466 -5.44 11.55 -15.61
C ARG A 466 -6.71 10.83 -16.04
N CYS A 467 -7.35 10.13 -15.11
CA CYS A 467 -8.57 9.33 -15.34
C CYS A 467 -9.75 9.95 -14.59
N ILE A 468 -10.78 10.40 -15.32
CA ILE A 468 -11.92 11.13 -14.74
C ILE A 468 -13.27 10.69 -15.31
N GLN A 469 -14.37 11.02 -14.63
CA GLN A 469 -15.75 10.90 -15.11
C GLN A 469 -16.11 9.47 -15.54
N ASN A 470 -16.13 8.53 -14.58
CA ASN A 470 -16.44 7.12 -14.79
C ASN A 470 -15.53 6.38 -15.80
N ALA A 471 -14.39 6.97 -16.20
CA ALA A 471 -13.42 6.30 -17.05
C ALA A 471 -12.81 5.07 -16.35
N LYS A 472 -12.46 4.05 -17.14
CA LYS A 472 -11.86 2.80 -16.70
C LYS A 472 -10.46 2.63 -17.28
N MET A 473 -9.48 2.44 -16.42
CA MET A 473 -8.08 2.28 -16.82
C MET A 473 -7.52 0.92 -16.41
N VAL A 474 -6.76 0.28 -17.27
CA VAL A 474 -5.95 -0.90 -16.93
C VAL A 474 -4.49 -0.57 -17.14
N MET A 475 -3.75 -0.29 -16.07
CA MET A 475 -2.37 0.16 -16.09
C MET A 475 -1.46 -0.93 -15.51
N LEU A 476 -0.65 -1.58 -16.37
CA LEU A 476 0.18 -2.73 -16.02
C LEU A 476 1.66 -2.52 -16.38
N ARG A 477 2.57 -2.75 -15.42
CA ARG A 477 4.03 -2.79 -15.67
C ARG A 477 4.62 -1.51 -16.26
N ASN A 478 4.05 -0.35 -15.94
CA ASN A 478 4.55 0.93 -16.42
C ASN A 478 5.58 1.51 -15.46
N GLU A 479 6.46 2.33 -16.02
CA GLU A 479 7.39 3.19 -15.29
C GLU A 479 6.82 4.62 -15.28
N VAL A 480 6.58 5.18 -14.10
CA VAL A 480 6.12 6.57 -13.93
C VAL A 480 7.10 7.30 -13.03
N SER A 481 7.75 8.34 -13.56
CA SER A 481 8.76 9.06 -12.78
C SER A 481 8.89 10.54 -13.10
N GLY A 482 9.23 11.34 -12.09
CA GLY A 482 9.58 12.75 -12.30
C GLY A 482 8.41 13.62 -12.75
N CYS A 483 7.16 13.24 -12.43
CA CYS A 483 6.01 14.10 -12.71
C CYS A 483 6.06 15.35 -11.83
N ARG A 484 5.67 16.52 -12.36
CA ARG A 484 5.62 17.78 -11.60
C ARG A 484 4.50 17.77 -10.57
N ALA A 485 3.36 17.18 -10.90
CA ALA A 485 2.24 16.95 -10.00
C ALA A 485 2.18 15.46 -9.61
N SER A 486 0.96 14.92 -9.48
CA SER A 486 0.75 13.52 -9.14
C SER A 486 1.05 12.58 -10.33
N GLY A 487 1.58 11.39 -10.06
CA GLY A 487 1.87 10.40 -11.10
C GLY A 487 0.60 9.96 -11.83
N VAL A 488 -0.34 9.37 -11.08
CA VAL A 488 -1.67 8.98 -11.59
C VAL A 488 -2.74 9.70 -10.77
N PHE A 489 -3.67 10.33 -11.46
CA PHE A 489 -4.78 11.08 -10.88
C PHE A 489 -6.12 10.47 -11.27
N LEU A 490 -6.93 10.05 -10.30
CA LEU A 490 -8.26 9.49 -10.47
C LEU A 490 -9.33 10.33 -9.77
N ARG A 491 -10.40 10.70 -10.48
CA ARG A 491 -11.49 11.52 -9.93
C ARG A 491 -12.86 11.18 -10.52
N LEU A 492 -13.94 11.56 -9.83
CA LEU A 492 -15.32 11.51 -10.35
C LEU A 492 -15.69 10.08 -10.76
N SER A 493 -15.67 9.18 -9.78
CA SER A 493 -16.04 7.76 -9.96
C SER A 493 -15.18 7.00 -10.99
N ALA A 494 -13.98 7.49 -11.30
CA ALA A 494 -13.01 6.75 -12.10
C ALA A 494 -12.64 5.41 -11.45
N GLN A 495 -12.48 4.38 -12.26
CA GLN A 495 -12.23 2.99 -11.85
C GLN A 495 -11.07 2.39 -12.65
N GLY A 496 -10.65 1.20 -12.27
CA GLY A 496 -9.62 0.49 -13.02
C GLY A 496 -8.72 -0.40 -12.19
N LEU A 497 -7.77 -1.02 -12.87
CA LEU A 497 -6.70 -1.83 -12.29
C LEU A 497 -5.36 -1.15 -12.53
N ILE A 498 -4.59 -0.91 -11.47
CA ILE A 498 -3.22 -0.40 -11.50
C ILE A 498 -2.35 -1.47 -10.86
N ALA A 499 -1.58 -2.23 -11.64
CA ALA A 499 -0.78 -3.32 -11.11
C ALA A 499 0.64 -3.48 -11.68
N GLU A 500 1.57 -3.94 -10.83
CA GLU A 500 2.99 -4.15 -11.17
C GLU A 500 3.69 -2.90 -11.74
N ASN A 501 3.20 -1.69 -11.46
CA ASN A 501 3.84 -0.46 -11.89
C ASN A 501 4.93 -0.03 -10.90
N ASN A 502 5.91 0.71 -11.42
CA ASN A 502 6.91 1.39 -10.64
C ASN A 502 6.67 2.91 -10.75
N ILE A 503 6.25 3.53 -9.65
CA ILE A 503 5.80 4.93 -9.59
C ILE A 503 6.67 5.66 -8.58
N HIS A 504 7.53 6.57 -9.04
CA HIS A 504 8.50 7.17 -8.13
C HIS A 504 8.92 8.60 -8.47
N SER A 505 9.54 9.28 -7.51
CA SER A 505 10.18 10.59 -7.74
C SER A 505 9.24 11.66 -8.31
N ASN A 506 7.95 11.59 -7.98
CA ASN A 506 6.94 12.57 -8.41
C ASN A 506 6.86 13.75 -7.43
N GLY A 507 6.46 14.91 -7.94
CA GLY A 507 6.39 16.18 -7.20
C GLY A 507 5.23 16.23 -6.20
N GLU A 508 4.13 15.55 -6.51
CA GLU A 508 3.03 15.31 -5.55
C GLU A 508 2.90 13.83 -5.21
N ALA A 509 1.66 13.32 -5.14
CA ALA A 509 1.40 11.94 -4.78
C ALA A 509 1.78 10.99 -5.93
N GLY A 510 2.19 9.76 -5.58
CA GLY A 510 2.34 8.71 -6.58
C GLY A 510 0.99 8.39 -7.24
N LEU A 511 -0.02 8.15 -6.41
CA LEU A 511 -1.41 7.92 -6.80
C LEU A 511 -2.34 8.86 -6.01
N ASP A 512 -3.22 9.56 -6.70
CA ASP A 512 -4.20 10.48 -6.11
C ASP A 512 -5.63 10.07 -6.47
N ILE A 513 -6.44 9.70 -5.47
CA ILE A 513 -7.78 9.15 -5.63
C ILE A 513 -8.82 10.08 -4.98
N ARG A 514 -9.73 10.62 -5.79
CA ARG A 514 -10.66 11.66 -5.36
C ARG A 514 -12.10 11.44 -5.79
N LYS A 515 -13.05 12.08 -5.09
CA LYS A 515 -14.46 12.24 -5.52
C LYS A 515 -15.11 10.94 -6.00
N GLY A 516 -15.19 9.95 -5.12
CA GLY A 516 -15.84 8.66 -5.41
C GLY A 516 -15.07 7.70 -6.32
N ALA A 517 -13.87 8.07 -6.79
CA ALA A 517 -13.03 7.14 -7.55
C ALA A 517 -12.71 5.87 -6.74
N ASN A 518 -12.72 4.71 -7.40
CA ASN A 518 -12.60 3.39 -6.75
C ASN A 518 -11.70 2.44 -7.58
N PRO A 519 -10.37 2.68 -7.64
CA PRO A 519 -9.45 1.80 -8.35
C PRO A 519 -9.01 0.58 -7.51
N ILE A 520 -8.58 -0.48 -8.19
CA ILE A 520 -7.88 -1.63 -7.63
C ILE A 520 -6.37 -1.44 -7.88
N ILE A 521 -5.57 -1.40 -6.82
CA ILE A 521 -4.13 -1.10 -6.85
C ILE A 521 -3.35 -2.29 -6.27
N LEU A 522 -2.67 -3.06 -7.13
CA LEU A 522 -2.05 -4.34 -6.77
C LEU A 522 -0.56 -4.41 -7.08
N CYS A 523 0.27 -4.88 -6.15
CA CYS A 523 1.66 -5.28 -6.46
C CYS A 523 2.52 -4.17 -7.10
N ASN A 524 2.24 -2.90 -6.81
CA ASN A 524 3.02 -1.77 -7.31
C ASN A 524 4.16 -1.42 -6.35
N ARG A 525 5.21 -0.78 -6.90
CA ARG A 525 6.26 -0.10 -6.14
C ARG A 525 6.01 1.41 -6.22
N ILE A 526 5.79 2.06 -5.08
CA ILE A 526 5.46 3.48 -4.99
C ILE A 526 6.43 4.16 -4.02
N HIS A 527 7.41 4.90 -4.55
CA HIS A 527 8.53 5.32 -3.72
C HIS A 527 9.19 6.65 -4.07
N SER A 528 9.99 7.17 -3.14
CA SER A 528 10.84 8.34 -3.37
C SER A 528 10.08 9.58 -3.85
N GLY A 529 8.78 9.68 -3.59
CA GLY A 529 7.96 10.85 -3.92
C GLY A 529 8.22 12.02 -2.96
N LEU A 530 8.02 13.25 -3.44
CA LEU A 530 8.17 14.46 -2.63
C LEU A 530 7.01 14.69 -1.65
N ARG A 531 5.89 14.00 -1.85
CA ARG A 531 4.70 14.02 -0.99
C ARG A 531 4.32 12.59 -0.60
N SER A 532 3.05 12.34 -0.31
CA SER A 532 2.55 11.03 0.11
C SER A 532 2.58 10.00 -1.03
N GLY A 533 2.76 8.71 -0.73
CA GLY A 533 2.79 7.66 -1.76
C GLY A 533 1.44 7.50 -2.47
N ILE A 534 0.39 7.26 -1.68
CA ILE A 534 -1.01 7.20 -2.13
C ILE A 534 -1.84 8.16 -1.30
N VAL A 535 -2.69 8.96 -1.95
CA VAL A 535 -3.65 9.86 -1.31
C VAL A 535 -5.07 9.46 -1.69
N VAL A 536 -5.95 9.36 -0.69
CA VAL A 536 -7.38 9.05 -0.86
C VAL A 536 -8.22 10.12 -0.18
N LEU A 537 -8.97 10.90 -0.95
CA LEU A 537 -9.75 12.02 -0.40
C LEU A 537 -11.09 12.32 -1.06
N GLY A 538 -11.96 13.04 -0.36
CA GLY A 538 -13.25 13.50 -0.87
C GLY A 538 -14.15 12.34 -1.28
N ASN A 539 -14.48 11.44 -0.34
CA ASN A 539 -15.22 10.20 -0.58
C ASN A 539 -14.54 9.24 -1.58
N GLY A 540 -13.23 9.40 -1.81
CA GLY A 540 -12.44 8.43 -2.58
C GLY A 540 -12.46 7.05 -1.90
N LYS A 541 -12.57 6.00 -2.70
CA LYS A 541 -12.53 4.60 -2.28
C LYS A 541 -11.29 3.93 -2.89
N GLY A 542 -11.25 2.60 -2.92
CA GLY A 542 -10.22 1.85 -3.62
C GLY A 542 -9.74 0.65 -2.81
N SER A 543 -9.17 -0.32 -3.51
CA SER A 543 -8.56 -1.52 -2.92
C SER A 543 -7.05 -1.47 -3.14
N ILE A 544 -6.29 -1.16 -2.10
CA ILE A 544 -4.84 -1.03 -2.10
C ILE A 544 -4.25 -2.28 -1.48
N ARG A 545 -3.71 -3.20 -2.30
CA ARG A 545 -3.24 -4.51 -1.83
C ARG A 545 -1.86 -4.92 -2.32
N SER A 546 -1.11 -5.59 -1.45
CA SER A 546 0.16 -6.24 -1.80
C SER A 546 1.15 -5.28 -2.48
N ASN A 547 1.12 -3.99 -2.16
CA ASN A 547 2.04 -2.98 -2.70
C ASN A 547 3.26 -2.76 -1.79
N GLN A 548 4.36 -2.30 -2.38
CA GLN A 548 5.53 -1.78 -1.68
C GLN A 548 5.48 -0.25 -1.73
N ILE A 549 5.37 0.40 -0.58
CA ILE A 549 5.26 1.87 -0.48
C ILE A 549 6.38 2.36 0.44
N TYR A 550 7.38 3.06 -0.09
CA TYR A 550 8.56 3.38 0.71
C TYR A 550 9.31 4.65 0.33
N GLY A 551 10.11 5.20 1.24
CA GLY A 551 10.98 6.34 0.93
C GLY A 551 10.27 7.62 0.50
N ASN A 552 8.96 7.73 0.72
CA ASN A 552 8.18 8.95 0.44
C ASN A 552 8.40 9.97 1.54
N LYS A 553 8.40 11.27 1.20
CA LYS A 553 8.67 12.35 2.18
C LYS A 553 7.52 12.58 3.16
N GLU A 554 6.28 12.30 2.76
CA GLU A 554 5.12 12.34 3.66
C GLU A 554 4.63 10.91 3.96
N ALA A 555 3.32 10.74 4.18
CA ALA A 555 2.76 9.46 4.54
C ALA A 555 2.86 8.44 3.38
N GLY A 556 3.04 7.16 3.71
CA GLY A 556 2.94 6.11 2.71
C GLY A 556 1.55 6.09 2.08
N VAL A 557 0.52 6.02 2.92
CA VAL A 557 -0.89 6.16 2.52
C VAL A 557 -1.53 7.25 3.36
N TYR A 558 -2.16 8.23 2.71
CA TYR A 558 -2.85 9.34 3.38
C TYR A 558 -4.35 9.33 3.03
N ILE A 559 -5.19 9.19 4.05
CA ILE A 559 -6.64 9.17 3.93
C ILE A 559 -7.22 10.41 4.60
N LEU A 560 -7.99 11.20 3.86
CA LEU A 560 -8.57 12.45 4.37
C LEU A 560 -9.92 12.80 3.74
N PHE A 561 -10.66 13.72 4.34
CA PHE A 561 -11.95 14.24 3.83
C PHE A 561 -12.92 13.12 3.42
N ASN A 562 -13.30 12.27 4.38
CA ASN A 562 -14.20 11.12 4.20
C ASN A 562 -13.71 10.06 3.18
N GLY A 563 -12.42 10.03 2.83
CA GLY A 563 -11.84 8.90 2.10
C GLY A 563 -12.07 7.58 2.85
N ASN A 564 -12.38 6.49 2.14
CA ASN A 564 -12.71 5.19 2.73
C ASN A 564 -12.16 4.02 1.90
N PRO A 565 -10.83 3.84 1.82
CA PRO A 565 -10.21 2.73 1.09
C PRO A 565 -10.13 1.44 1.94
N VAL A 566 -9.92 0.32 1.26
CA VAL A 566 -9.42 -0.93 1.85
C VAL A 566 -7.93 -1.01 1.60
N VAL A 567 -7.12 -1.05 2.65
CA VAL A 567 -5.65 -1.13 2.61
C VAL A 567 -5.24 -2.45 3.23
N SER A 568 -4.78 -3.43 2.43
CA SER A 568 -4.39 -4.73 2.99
C SER A 568 -3.18 -5.44 2.40
N GLY A 569 -2.42 -6.12 3.25
CA GLY A 569 -1.24 -6.88 2.82
C GLY A 569 -0.12 -6.03 2.23
N ASN A 570 -0.08 -4.72 2.47
CA ASN A 570 0.95 -3.84 1.93
C ASN A 570 2.18 -3.80 2.84
N HIS A 571 3.35 -3.55 2.24
CA HIS A 571 4.60 -3.28 2.96
C HIS A 571 4.89 -1.78 2.85
N ILE A 572 4.79 -1.06 3.97
CA ILE A 572 4.95 0.39 4.05
C ILE A 572 6.15 0.73 4.94
N PHE A 573 7.22 1.24 4.37
CA PHE A 573 8.48 1.37 5.12
C PHE A 573 9.38 2.52 4.73
N GLN A 574 10.30 2.91 5.62
CA GLN A 574 11.34 3.92 5.34
C GLN A 574 10.81 5.28 4.84
N GLY A 575 9.57 5.65 5.18
CA GLY A 575 9.01 6.98 4.92
C GLY A 575 9.52 8.02 5.92
N LEU A 576 9.54 9.29 5.53
CA LEU A 576 9.95 10.40 6.41
C LEU A 576 8.82 10.94 7.29
N ALA A 577 7.59 10.45 7.13
CA ALA A 577 6.46 10.74 8.02
C ALA A 577 5.86 9.44 8.60
N ALA A 578 4.54 9.41 8.86
CA ALA A 578 3.83 8.20 9.28
C ALA A 578 3.70 7.19 8.14
N GLY A 579 3.64 5.89 8.43
CA GLY A 579 3.34 4.89 7.40
C GLY A 579 1.95 5.10 6.80
N ILE A 580 0.94 5.22 7.65
CA ILE A 580 -0.44 5.54 7.26
C ILE A 580 -0.93 6.73 8.09
N ALA A 581 -1.51 7.74 7.43
CA ALA A 581 -2.16 8.87 8.09
C ALA A 581 -3.65 8.91 7.77
N ILE A 582 -4.50 9.15 8.76
CA ILE A 582 -5.96 9.23 8.64
C ILE A 582 -6.45 10.51 9.33
N ASN A 583 -6.86 11.50 8.54
CA ASN A 583 -7.27 12.82 9.02
C ASN A 583 -8.64 13.24 8.48
N GLU A 584 -9.21 14.33 9.01
CA GLU A 584 -10.39 15.01 8.45
C GLU A 584 -11.55 14.03 8.14
N ASN A 585 -12.00 13.29 9.15
CA ASN A 585 -13.04 12.26 9.05
C ASN A 585 -12.74 11.11 8.06
N GLY A 586 -11.48 10.90 7.70
CA GLY A 586 -11.03 9.74 6.94
C GLY A 586 -11.40 8.42 7.65
N ARG A 587 -11.76 7.41 6.86
CA ARG A 587 -12.14 6.07 7.31
C ARG A 587 -11.37 5.03 6.51
N GLY A 588 -11.62 3.76 6.75
CA GLY A 588 -11.06 2.68 5.93
C GLY A 588 -10.81 1.42 6.72
N LEU A 589 -10.72 0.30 6.00
CA LEU A 589 -10.29 -0.98 6.56
C LEU A 589 -8.81 -1.16 6.26
N ILE A 590 -7.98 -1.06 7.30
CA ILE A 590 -6.52 -1.20 7.24
C ILE A 590 -6.18 -2.53 7.92
N THR A 591 -5.88 -3.56 7.13
CA THR A 591 -5.71 -4.92 7.65
C THR A 591 -4.51 -5.68 7.10
N GLU A 592 -3.82 -6.47 7.92
CA GLU A 592 -2.70 -7.32 7.47
C GLU A 592 -1.53 -6.55 6.82
N ASN A 593 -1.35 -5.27 7.13
CA ASN A 593 -0.22 -4.49 6.58
C ASN A 593 1.02 -4.61 7.48
N ILE A 594 2.19 -4.47 6.87
CA ILE A 594 3.47 -4.38 7.55
C ILE A 594 3.96 -2.94 7.44
N ILE A 595 4.02 -2.24 8.57
CA ILE A 595 4.38 -0.83 8.68
C ILE A 595 5.64 -0.73 9.53
N ARG A 596 6.77 -0.36 8.92
CA ARG A 596 8.06 -0.39 9.63
C ARG A 596 9.07 0.68 9.25
N HIS A 597 9.96 1.04 10.16
CA HIS A 597 11.07 1.98 9.90
C HIS A 597 10.64 3.36 9.36
N ASN A 598 9.43 3.81 9.68
CA ASN A 598 8.95 5.16 9.33
C ASN A 598 9.36 6.16 10.42
N GLN A 599 9.63 7.42 10.04
CA GLN A 599 10.22 8.42 10.93
C GLN A 599 9.26 8.96 12.01
N TRP A 600 8.02 9.35 11.63
CA TRP A 600 7.06 9.99 12.56
C TRP A 600 6.04 9.04 13.18
N GLY A 601 6.11 7.75 12.86
CA GLY A 601 5.32 6.69 13.50
C GLY A 601 4.78 5.67 12.51
N GLY A 602 4.06 4.67 13.01
CA GLY A 602 3.41 3.66 12.19
C GLY A 602 2.12 4.16 11.57
N THR A 603 1.13 4.46 12.42
CA THR A 603 -0.17 5.00 12.00
C THR A 603 -0.56 6.23 12.82
N ASP A 604 -1.02 7.28 12.15
CA ASP A 604 -1.47 8.54 12.77
C ASP A 604 -2.95 8.79 12.44
N ILE A 605 -3.79 8.94 13.46
CA ILE A 605 -5.25 9.11 13.35
C ILE A 605 -5.64 10.42 14.04
N ARG A 606 -6.10 11.43 13.29
CA ARG A 606 -6.45 12.74 13.86
C ARG A 606 -7.73 13.31 13.27
N ARG A 607 -8.23 14.39 13.88
CA ARG A 607 -9.28 15.27 13.33
C ARG A 607 -10.51 14.51 12.85
N GLY A 608 -11.06 13.67 13.73
CA GLY A 608 -12.26 12.86 13.43
C GLY A 608 -12.00 11.60 12.63
N GLY A 609 -10.74 11.25 12.30
CA GLY A 609 -10.42 9.99 11.64
C GLY A 609 -10.97 8.79 12.40
N ASP A 610 -11.64 7.88 11.69
CA ASP A 610 -12.35 6.71 12.26
C ASP A 610 -12.08 5.43 11.45
N PRO A 611 -10.84 4.91 11.47
CA PRO A 611 -10.48 3.71 10.72
C PRO A 611 -10.74 2.41 11.50
N ILE A 612 -10.69 1.29 10.78
CA ILE A 612 -10.58 -0.06 11.36
C ILE A 612 -9.15 -0.54 11.10
N LEU A 613 -8.30 -0.52 12.13
CA LEU A 613 -6.96 -1.10 12.10
C LEU A 613 -7.02 -2.52 12.65
N ARG A 614 -6.84 -3.54 11.80
CA ARG A 614 -6.93 -4.94 12.21
C ARG A 614 -5.72 -5.78 11.81
N ASN A 615 -5.17 -6.58 12.71
CA ASN A 615 -4.13 -7.58 12.39
C ASN A 615 -2.93 -7.00 11.61
N ASN A 616 -2.54 -5.74 11.86
CA ASN A 616 -1.36 -5.13 11.24
C ASN A 616 -0.11 -5.37 12.09
N PHE A 617 1.05 -5.42 11.45
CA PHE A 617 2.36 -5.43 12.09
C PHE A 617 2.95 -4.03 12.03
N ILE A 618 2.98 -3.32 13.16
CA ILE A 618 3.45 -1.95 13.28
C ILE A 618 4.72 -1.95 14.15
N CYS A 619 5.88 -1.90 13.50
CA CYS A 619 7.12 -2.24 14.18
C CYS A 619 8.34 -1.46 13.76
N HIS A 620 9.34 -1.40 14.65
CA HIS A 620 10.64 -0.78 14.35
C HIS A 620 10.54 0.66 13.81
N GLY A 621 9.49 1.40 14.18
CA GLY A 621 9.35 2.82 13.89
C GLY A 621 10.33 3.66 14.70
N TYR A 622 10.71 4.83 14.17
CA TYR A 622 11.60 5.75 14.87
C TYR A 622 10.86 6.64 15.89
N SER A 623 9.53 6.60 15.90
CA SER A 623 8.64 7.29 16.83
C SER A 623 7.64 6.28 17.43
N ASP A 624 6.45 6.72 17.81
CA ASP A 624 5.35 5.91 18.35
C ASP A 624 4.76 4.95 17.29
N GLY A 625 4.25 3.81 17.73
CA GLY A 625 3.61 2.82 16.85
C GLY A 625 2.30 3.35 16.25
N VAL A 626 1.32 3.61 17.11
CA VAL A 626 0.02 4.19 16.73
C VAL A 626 -0.22 5.48 17.52
N VAL A 627 -0.53 6.57 16.82
CA VAL A 627 -0.91 7.84 17.41
C VAL A 627 -2.40 8.08 17.13
N VAL A 628 -3.18 8.26 18.19
CA VAL A 628 -4.56 8.72 18.13
C VAL A 628 -4.57 10.16 18.65
N GLY A 629 -4.50 11.10 17.72
CA GLY A 629 -4.51 12.52 18.00
C GLY A 629 -5.91 13.10 18.20
N GLU A 630 -5.97 14.42 18.40
CA GLU A 630 -7.19 15.18 18.72
C GLU A 630 -8.42 14.72 17.90
N ARG A 631 -9.51 14.40 18.61
CA ARG A 631 -10.77 13.91 18.02
C ARG A 631 -10.64 12.59 17.23
N GLY A 632 -9.53 11.88 17.36
CA GLY A 632 -9.29 10.58 16.73
C GLY A 632 -10.20 9.50 17.30
N ARG A 633 -10.66 8.61 16.43
CA ARG A 633 -11.56 7.48 16.74
C ARG A 633 -11.03 6.22 16.05
N GLY A 634 -11.85 5.19 15.99
CA GLY A 634 -11.53 3.95 15.29
C GLY A 634 -11.42 2.74 16.21
N LEU A 635 -11.44 1.58 15.57
CA LEU A 635 -11.17 0.29 16.22
C LEU A 635 -9.75 -0.14 15.84
N ILE A 636 -8.93 -0.36 16.84
CA ILE A 636 -7.59 -0.89 16.75
C ILE A 636 -7.67 -2.29 17.37
N GLU A 637 -7.70 -3.32 16.54
CA GLU A 637 -7.98 -4.69 16.96
C GLU A 637 -6.90 -5.69 16.50
N GLY A 638 -6.40 -6.54 17.40
CA GLY A 638 -5.52 -7.65 17.02
C GLY A 638 -4.19 -7.26 16.38
N ASN A 639 -3.74 -6.01 16.53
CA ASN A 639 -2.50 -5.54 15.90
C ASN A 639 -1.28 -5.92 16.74
N HIS A 640 -0.16 -6.19 16.06
CA HIS A 640 1.15 -6.42 16.66
C HIS A 640 1.97 -5.14 16.60
N ILE A 641 2.07 -4.42 17.71
CA ILE A 641 2.72 -3.11 17.82
C ILE A 641 3.98 -3.25 18.68
N TYR A 642 5.16 -3.32 18.05
CA TYR A 642 6.36 -3.70 18.78
C TYR A 642 7.67 -3.07 18.32
N ALA A 643 8.64 -3.02 19.23
CA ALA A 643 10.00 -2.53 18.96
C ALA A 643 10.06 -1.11 18.36
N ASN A 644 9.05 -0.27 18.62
CA ASN A 644 9.07 1.14 18.25
C ASN A 644 9.93 1.94 19.24
N ARG A 645 10.63 2.96 18.75
CA ARG A 645 11.49 3.81 19.59
C ARG A 645 10.70 4.71 20.55
N GLY A 646 9.43 4.96 20.25
CA GLY A 646 8.51 5.68 21.14
C GLY A 646 7.62 4.74 21.97
N CYS A 647 6.38 5.17 22.16
CA CYS A 647 5.29 4.39 22.74
C CYS A 647 4.76 3.36 21.75
N GLY A 648 4.13 2.32 22.26
CA GLY A 648 3.32 1.45 21.41
C GLY A 648 2.11 2.19 20.86
N VAL A 649 1.27 2.70 21.76
CA VAL A 649 0.12 3.55 21.40
C VAL A 649 0.14 4.84 22.22
N TRP A 650 -0.01 5.97 21.54
CA TRP A 650 -0.21 7.29 22.12
C TRP A 650 -1.62 7.81 21.83
N VAL A 651 -2.36 8.25 22.85
CA VAL A 651 -3.72 8.79 22.73
C VAL A 651 -3.76 10.22 23.27
N MET A 652 -4.35 11.16 22.52
CA MET A 652 -4.47 12.58 22.86
C MET A 652 -5.91 12.98 23.26
N SER A 653 -6.09 14.23 23.73
CA SER A 653 -7.39 14.80 24.16
C SER A 653 -8.53 14.58 23.17
N SER A 654 -9.73 14.38 23.72
CA SER A 654 -11.00 14.25 22.99
C SER A 654 -11.04 13.12 21.99
N SER A 655 -10.19 12.11 22.19
CA SER A 655 -10.12 10.91 21.36
C SER A 655 -10.93 9.78 22.00
N LEU A 656 -11.63 9.02 21.15
CA LEU A 656 -12.46 7.89 21.60
C LEU A 656 -12.09 6.59 20.86
N PRO A 657 -10.84 6.12 20.97
CA PRO A 657 -10.45 4.87 20.31
C PRO A 657 -10.97 3.64 21.08
N GLN A 658 -11.18 2.56 20.34
CA GLN A 658 -11.34 1.22 20.88
C GLN A 658 -10.09 0.39 20.61
N LEU A 659 -9.38 -0.01 21.67
CA LEU A 659 -8.23 -0.89 21.59
C LEU A 659 -8.62 -2.26 22.10
N THR A 660 -8.70 -3.25 21.22
CA THR A 660 -9.13 -4.62 21.59
C THR A 660 -8.12 -5.68 21.15
N GLY A 661 -7.66 -6.53 22.07
CA GLY A 661 -6.87 -7.70 21.68
C GLY A 661 -5.51 -7.42 21.02
N ASN A 662 -4.91 -6.23 21.22
CA ASN A 662 -3.64 -5.88 20.58
C ASN A 662 -2.44 -6.39 21.39
N TYR A 663 -1.34 -6.69 20.69
CA TYR A 663 -0.04 -7.08 21.25
C TYR A 663 0.92 -5.89 21.19
N ILE A 664 1.02 -5.15 22.28
CA ILE A 664 1.82 -3.93 22.41
C ILE A 664 3.09 -4.25 23.22
N THR A 665 4.14 -4.67 22.54
CA THR A 665 5.28 -5.31 23.21
C THR A 665 6.63 -4.71 22.84
N ASN A 666 7.61 -4.76 23.75
CA ASN A 666 8.99 -4.40 23.44
C ASN A 666 9.18 -2.97 22.88
N ASN A 667 8.26 -2.04 23.11
CA ASN A 667 8.44 -0.63 22.74
C ASN A 667 9.36 0.06 23.75
N ARG A 668 10.12 1.06 23.32
CA ARG A 668 11.19 1.65 24.16
C ARG A 668 10.65 2.55 25.28
N MET A 669 9.46 3.13 25.11
CA MET A 669 8.79 3.94 26.13
C MET A 669 7.59 3.18 26.73
N TYR A 670 6.40 3.76 26.67
CA TYR A 670 5.17 3.22 27.23
C TYR A 670 4.56 2.15 26.32
N GLY A 671 3.82 1.19 26.89
CA GLY A 671 2.93 0.35 26.11
C GLY A 671 1.79 1.19 25.53
N LEU A 672 0.95 1.70 26.42
CA LEU A 672 -0.11 2.67 26.12
C LEU A 672 0.12 3.94 26.94
N ALA A 673 0.06 5.10 26.29
CA ALA A 673 0.05 6.41 26.96
C ALA A 673 -1.19 7.21 26.55
N VAL A 674 -1.96 7.68 27.54
CA VAL A 674 -3.18 8.48 27.35
C VAL A 674 -2.97 9.85 27.96
N PHE A 675 -2.97 10.89 27.12
CA PHE A 675 -2.80 12.29 27.50
C PHE A 675 -4.02 13.11 27.07
N CYS A 676 -4.94 13.41 27.99
CA CYS A 676 -6.05 14.32 27.71
C CYS A 676 -5.96 15.55 28.61
N ARG A 677 -5.48 16.67 28.07
CA ARG A 677 -5.65 17.98 28.70
C ARG A 677 -7.08 18.47 28.48
N LYS A 678 -7.67 18.99 29.57
CA LYS A 678 -8.78 19.94 29.51
C LYS A 678 -8.18 21.25 28.98
N ASP A 679 -8.73 21.83 27.92
CA ASP A 679 -8.32 23.17 27.51
C ASP A 679 -8.48 24.13 28.71
N PRO A 680 -7.41 24.80 29.17
CA PRO A 680 -7.60 25.98 29.98
C PRO A 680 -8.22 27.04 29.06
N GLU A 681 -9.27 27.69 29.54
CA GLU A 681 -9.88 28.82 28.85
C GLU A 681 -8.81 29.78 28.31
N SER A 682 -8.95 30.14 27.02
CA SER A 682 -8.44 31.36 26.39
C SER A 682 -7.35 32.09 27.20
N SER A 683 -6.11 31.64 27.09
CA SER A 683 -4.95 32.45 27.49
C SER A 683 -3.85 32.24 26.44
N GLY A 684 -3.66 33.28 25.63
CA GLY A 684 -2.76 33.27 24.49
C GLY A 684 -1.29 33.24 24.87
N GLY A 685 -0.48 32.72 23.94
CA GLY A 685 0.97 32.89 23.94
C GLY A 685 1.73 31.63 23.52
N GLY A 686 2.22 31.64 22.27
CA GLY A 686 3.45 30.99 21.77
C GLY A 686 3.69 29.50 22.03
N ASP A 687 3.63 28.66 21.00
CA ASP A 687 4.85 28.29 20.25
C ASP A 687 4.62 27.19 19.18
N GLY A 688 4.87 27.57 17.92
CA GLY A 688 5.94 26.91 17.15
C GLY A 688 5.70 25.54 16.49
N TYR A 689 4.61 25.31 15.76
CA TYR A 689 4.63 24.32 14.67
C TYR A 689 4.38 25.00 13.32
N ARG A 690 5.44 24.99 12.49
CA ARG A 690 5.46 25.51 11.12
C ARG A 690 4.31 24.92 10.30
N GLN A 691 3.35 25.78 10.05
CA GLN A 691 2.29 25.68 9.07
C GLN A 691 2.91 25.93 7.69
N GLU A 692 2.96 24.92 6.82
CA GLU A 692 3.13 25.17 5.39
C GLU A 692 1.75 25.32 4.76
N ASN A 693 1.53 26.55 4.26
CA ASN A 693 0.32 27.06 3.67
C ASN A 693 -0.08 26.30 2.41
N PHE A 694 -1.36 25.93 2.32
CA PHE A 694 -2.08 25.82 1.06
C PHE A 694 -3.43 26.54 1.21
N HIS A 695 -3.42 27.87 1.04
CA HIS A 695 -4.53 28.63 0.45
C HIS A 695 -4.40 28.43 -1.08
N GLU A 696 -5.41 28.21 -1.91
CA GLU A 696 -6.73 28.82 -2.15
C GLU A 696 -7.41 27.84 -3.16
N GLU A 697 -8.71 27.62 -3.32
CA GLU A 697 -9.88 28.48 -3.20
C GLU A 697 -11.07 27.62 -2.71
N GLY A 698 -11.90 28.23 -1.87
CA GLY A 698 -13.22 27.70 -1.55
C GLY A 698 -14.23 28.13 -2.60
N GLU A 699 -15.09 27.20 -3.00
CA GLU A 699 -16.46 27.55 -3.33
C GLU A 699 -17.40 26.57 -2.61
N HIS A 700 -18.18 27.18 -1.72
CA HIS A 700 -19.40 26.66 -1.13
C HIS A 700 -20.34 26.12 -2.21
N LEU A 701 -20.97 24.98 -1.96
CA LEU A 701 -22.41 24.79 -2.18
C LEU A 701 -22.87 23.65 -1.26
N ALA A 702 -23.80 24.04 -0.38
CA ALA A 702 -24.51 23.17 0.52
C ALA A 702 -25.77 22.64 -0.18
N TRP A 703 -26.20 21.45 0.26
CA TRP A 703 -27.45 20.74 -0.06
C TRP A 703 -27.35 19.95 -1.38
N GLU A 704 -27.74 18.68 -1.48
CA GLU A 704 -28.84 18.00 -0.80
C GLU A 704 -28.45 16.59 -0.33
N SER A 705 -29.02 16.26 0.82
CA SER A 705 -29.42 14.92 1.24
C SER A 705 -30.23 14.20 0.17
N ASP A 706 -29.77 13.03 -0.27
CA ASP A 706 -30.53 11.78 -0.30
C ASP A 706 -29.75 10.69 -1.08
N MET A 707 -29.78 9.47 -0.54
CA MET A 707 -29.24 8.21 -1.10
C MET A 707 -27.70 8.05 -1.04
N ASP A 708 -27.11 7.13 -0.28
CA ASP A 708 -27.40 5.69 -0.25
C ASP A 708 -27.32 5.08 1.16
N SER A 709 -28.39 4.41 1.53
CA SER A 709 -28.59 3.61 2.75
C SER A 709 -27.87 2.25 2.73
N GLU A 710 -26.66 2.17 2.16
CA GLU A 710 -25.84 0.96 2.19
C GLU A 710 -24.60 1.06 3.12
N ASP A 711 -24.21 2.26 3.55
CA ASP A 711 -23.05 2.49 4.43
C ASP A 711 -23.30 2.11 5.92
N GLU A 712 -24.54 1.74 6.29
CA GLU A 712 -24.86 1.27 7.64
C GLU A 712 -24.36 -0.16 7.95
N ARG A 713 -24.02 -0.98 6.93
CA ARG A 713 -23.58 -2.37 7.20
C ARG A 713 -22.23 -2.49 7.91
N PHE A 714 -21.41 -1.44 7.91
CA PHE A 714 -20.15 -1.40 8.67
C PHE A 714 -20.24 -0.60 9.98
N SER A 715 -21.38 0.03 10.25
CA SER A 715 -21.60 0.93 11.40
C SER A 715 -22.39 0.27 12.53
N ALA A 716 -22.48 -1.07 12.59
CA ALA A 716 -23.06 -1.83 13.70
C ALA A 716 -22.28 -1.71 15.03
N ARG A 717 -21.46 -0.66 15.19
CA ARG A 717 -20.76 -0.32 16.42
C ARG A 717 -21.66 0.57 17.24
N ARG A 718 -21.95 0.14 18.47
CA ARG A 718 -22.63 0.99 19.46
C ARG A 718 -21.87 2.32 19.56
N PRO A 719 -22.56 3.47 19.62
CA PRO A 719 -21.90 4.76 19.77
C PRO A 719 -21.02 4.74 21.02
N ILE A 720 -19.72 4.96 20.82
CA ILE A 720 -18.72 4.90 21.88
C ILE A 720 -18.69 6.27 22.54
N THR A 721 -19.11 6.33 23.80
CA THR A 721 -19.09 7.56 24.60
C THR A 721 -17.83 7.68 25.45
N VAL A 722 -17.06 6.61 25.60
CA VAL A 722 -15.88 6.50 26.47
C VAL A 722 -14.81 5.66 25.78
N ALA A 723 -13.55 6.12 25.81
CA ALA A 723 -12.43 5.35 25.29
C ALA A 723 -12.30 3.99 26.01
N LEU A 724 -12.07 2.92 25.23
CA LEU A 724 -12.05 1.54 25.73
C LEU A 724 -10.73 0.86 25.38
N VAL A 725 -10.10 0.28 26.39
CA VAL A 725 -8.87 -0.49 26.27
C VAL A 725 -9.15 -1.87 26.86
N GLU A 726 -9.36 -2.86 26.01
CA GLU A 726 -9.86 -4.17 26.39
C GLU A 726 -9.00 -5.33 25.88
N ASN A 727 -8.70 -6.30 26.74
CA ASN A 727 -8.03 -7.56 26.35
C ASN A 727 -6.69 -7.39 25.62
N ASN A 728 -5.96 -6.30 25.84
CA ASN A 728 -4.65 -6.07 25.21
C ASN A 728 -3.52 -6.70 26.02
N CYS A 729 -2.45 -7.11 25.34
CA CYS A 729 -1.18 -7.53 25.94
C CYS A 729 -0.16 -6.39 25.86
N MET A 730 0.22 -5.82 27.00
CA MET A 730 1.19 -4.73 27.10
C MET A 730 2.39 -5.21 27.91
N SER A 731 3.37 -5.79 27.22
CA SER A 731 4.48 -6.47 27.89
C SER A 731 5.87 -6.10 27.39
N ARG A 732 6.86 -6.19 28.29
CA ARG A 732 8.28 -5.95 27.97
C ARG A 732 8.57 -4.55 27.41
N ASN A 733 7.75 -3.54 27.72
CA ASN A 733 8.01 -2.17 27.30
C ASN A 733 9.06 -1.50 28.22
N GLY A 734 9.80 -0.54 27.66
CA GLY A 734 10.96 0.09 28.29
C GLY A 734 10.65 1.09 29.41
N ALA A 735 9.38 1.46 29.59
CA ALA A 735 8.88 2.30 30.69
C ALA A 735 7.64 1.66 31.35
N VAL A 736 6.53 2.42 31.47
CA VAL A 736 5.26 1.97 32.08
C VAL A 736 4.43 1.18 31.07
N GLY A 737 3.70 0.16 31.52
CA GLY A 737 2.77 -0.58 30.68
C GLY A 737 1.60 0.28 30.20
N VAL A 738 0.83 0.82 31.14
CA VAL A 738 -0.29 1.76 30.90
C VAL A 738 -0.06 3.06 31.67
N TYR A 739 0.04 4.17 30.95
CA TYR A 739 0.20 5.51 31.53
C TYR A 739 -1.02 6.38 31.20
N VAL A 740 -1.63 6.98 32.23
CA VAL A 740 -2.84 7.81 32.09
C VAL A 740 -2.64 9.16 32.76
N LYS A 741 -2.74 10.22 31.96
CA LYS A 741 -2.80 11.62 32.37
C LYS A 741 -3.95 12.28 31.60
N SER A 742 -5.17 12.02 32.02
CA SER A 742 -6.40 12.39 31.29
C SER A 742 -7.43 13.04 32.20
N SER A 743 -8.17 14.03 31.72
CA SER A 743 -9.36 14.54 32.43
C SER A 743 -10.66 13.88 31.96
N GLU A 744 -10.59 12.92 31.06
CA GLU A 744 -11.71 12.24 30.42
C GLU A 744 -11.93 10.83 31.01
N ALA A 745 -13.14 10.30 30.87
CA ALA A 745 -13.42 8.94 31.34
C ALA A 745 -12.68 7.90 30.48
N LEU A 746 -12.17 6.86 31.11
CA LEU A 746 -11.42 5.79 30.45
C LEU A 746 -11.75 4.43 31.09
N ASN A 747 -12.02 3.43 30.26
CA ASN A 747 -12.24 2.06 30.70
C ASN A 747 -11.08 1.17 30.25
N VAL A 748 -10.37 0.58 31.22
CA VAL A 748 -9.26 -0.35 30.98
C VAL A 748 -9.65 -1.70 31.58
N VAL A 749 -10.03 -2.64 30.73
CA VAL A 749 -10.71 -3.89 31.12
C VAL A 749 -9.97 -5.12 30.61
N GLY A 750 -9.70 -6.10 31.47
CA GLY A 750 -9.20 -7.41 31.02
C GLY A 750 -7.81 -7.42 30.36
N ASN A 751 -6.98 -6.39 30.57
CA ASN A 751 -5.67 -6.29 29.92
C ASN A 751 -4.60 -7.07 30.69
N LEU A 752 -3.62 -7.60 29.95
CA LEU A 752 -2.40 -8.20 30.49
C LEU A 752 -1.27 -7.18 30.44
N VAL A 753 -0.76 -6.76 31.59
CA VAL A 753 0.31 -5.77 31.74
C VAL A 753 1.50 -6.41 32.45
N ALA A 754 2.49 -6.85 31.68
CA ALA A 754 3.48 -7.80 32.16
C ALA A 754 4.93 -7.42 31.87
N ASN A 755 5.83 -7.62 32.83
CA ASN A 755 7.29 -7.53 32.60
C ASN A 755 7.75 -6.19 31.99
N ASN A 756 7.07 -5.08 32.28
CA ASN A 756 7.52 -3.75 31.84
C ASN A 756 8.61 -3.23 32.78
N ARG A 757 9.54 -2.40 32.28
CA ARG A 757 10.72 -1.97 33.05
C ARG A 757 10.38 -1.07 34.24
N ALA A 758 9.31 -0.29 34.15
CA ALA A 758 8.87 0.61 35.22
C ALA A 758 7.61 0.07 35.92
N ALA A 759 6.63 0.94 36.22
CA ALA A 759 5.37 0.52 36.81
C ALA A 759 4.51 -0.27 35.80
N GLY A 760 3.61 -1.11 36.29
CA GLY A 760 2.61 -1.76 35.43
C GLY A 760 1.64 -0.72 34.88
N MET A 761 0.91 -0.07 35.78
CA MET A 761 -0.06 0.98 35.45
C MET A 761 0.17 2.23 36.31
N SER A 762 0.17 3.41 35.70
CA SER A 762 0.34 4.70 36.37
C SER A 762 -0.76 5.66 35.94
N ILE A 763 -1.58 6.09 36.90
CA ILE A 763 -2.66 7.05 36.72
C ILE A 763 -2.28 8.30 37.50
N ILE A 764 -1.87 9.35 36.79
CA ILE A 764 -1.30 10.56 37.39
C ILE A 764 -2.30 11.71 37.42
N GLN A 765 -3.22 11.75 36.47
CA GLN A 765 -4.29 12.74 36.43
C GLN A 765 -5.56 12.07 35.90
N SER A 766 -6.66 12.18 36.64
CA SER A 766 -7.98 11.60 36.31
C SER A 766 -9.11 12.39 36.97
N ALA A 767 -9.60 13.45 36.33
CA ALA A 767 -10.72 14.24 36.84
C ALA A 767 -12.07 13.48 36.78
N GLN A 768 -12.26 12.72 35.70
CA GLN A 768 -13.37 11.78 35.55
C GLN A 768 -12.96 10.38 36.03
N LEU A 769 -13.94 9.50 36.20
CA LEU A 769 -13.69 8.14 36.69
C LEU A 769 -12.94 7.30 35.66
N THR A 770 -11.74 6.84 36.03
CA THR A 770 -11.00 5.81 35.30
C THR A 770 -11.29 4.44 35.92
N ARG A 771 -11.84 3.51 35.14
CA ARG A 771 -12.17 2.15 35.60
C ARG A 771 -11.10 1.16 35.17
N LEU A 772 -10.48 0.51 36.15
CA LEU A 772 -9.52 -0.56 35.97
C LEU A 772 -10.17 -1.87 36.45
N VAL A 773 -10.67 -2.69 35.52
CA VAL A 773 -11.48 -3.86 35.84
C VAL A 773 -10.87 -5.14 35.29
N GLY A 774 -10.65 -6.15 36.13
CA GLY A 774 -10.25 -7.49 35.67
C GLY A 774 -8.89 -7.56 34.97
N ASN A 775 -8.00 -6.58 35.16
CA ASN A 775 -6.67 -6.57 34.54
C ASN A 775 -5.71 -7.50 35.29
N CYS A 776 -4.72 -8.03 34.58
CA CYS A 776 -3.61 -8.80 35.15
C CYS A 776 -2.32 -7.99 35.05
N VAL A 777 -1.77 -7.56 36.18
CA VAL A 777 -0.57 -6.72 36.25
C VAL A 777 0.54 -7.48 36.98
N HIS A 778 1.55 -7.97 36.26
CA HIS A 778 2.54 -8.83 36.89
C HIS A 778 3.99 -8.65 36.42
N GLY A 779 4.93 -8.97 37.31
CA GLY A 779 6.36 -9.02 36.98
C GLY A 779 6.96 -7.69 36.54
N ASN A 780 6.33 -6.55 36.82
CA ASN A 780 6.84 -5.24 36.40
C ASN A 780 8.00 -4.79 37.32
N GLY A 781 8.92 -3.99 36.77
CA GLY A 781 10.16 -3.58 37.43
C GLY A 781 9.99 -2.59 38.59
N ARG A 782 8.80 -2.01 38.76
CA ARG A 782 8.46 -1.14 39.90
C ARG A 782 7.11 -1.53 40.53
N VAL A 783 6.27 -0.53 40.84
CA VAL A 783 4.94 -0.71 41.45
C VAL A 783 4.00 -1.35 40.43
N GLY A 784 3.10 -2.23 40.88
CA GLY A 784 2.05 -2.81 40.02
C GLY A 784 1.12 -1.72 39.48
N VAL A 785 0.33 -1.11 40.36
CA VAL A 785 -0.57 0.02 40.02
C VAL A 785 -0.31 1.23 40.90
N THR A 786 -0.14 2.39 40.29
CA THR A 786 0.05 3.68 40.97
C THR A 786 -1.07 4.64 40.61
N VAL A 787 -1.69 5.25 41.62
CA VAL A 787 -2.71 6.30 41.48
C VAL A 787 -2.25 7.52 42.25
N ALA A 788 -2.14 8.67 41.57
CA ALA A 788 -1.73 9.95 42.16
C ALA A 788 -2.88 10.66 42.87
N LYS A 789 -2.54 11.76 43.55
CA LYS A 789 -3.48 12.63 44.26
C LYS A 789 -4.53 13.20 43.30
N GLU A 790 -5.73 13.47 43.80
CA GLU A 790 -6.85 14.07 43.04
C GLU A 790 -7.33 13.24 41.82
N CYS A 791 -6.90 11.97 41.70
CA CYS A 791 -7.37 11.06 40.67
C CYS A 791 -8.60 10.28 41.13
N ARG A 792 -9.63 10.16 40.30
CA ARG A 792 -10.79 9.30 40.54
C ARG A 792 -10.64 7.94 39.86
N VAL A 793 -10.36 6.90 40.63
CA VAL A 793 -10.07 5.55 40.09
C VAL A 793 -10.89 4.46 40.78
N GLU A 794 -11.43 3.54 39.99
CA GLU A 794 -12.04 2.29 40.49
C GLU A 794 -11.16 1.12 40.08
N LEU A 795 -10.55 0.44 41.07
CA LEU A 795 -9.85 -0.83 40.86
C LEU A 795 -10.75 -1.97 41.31
N ARG A 796 -11.27 -2.74 40.35
CA ARG A 796 -12.15 -3.87 40.64
C ARG A 796 -11.69 -5.19 40.02
N GLY A 797 -11.55 -6.23 40.83
CA GLY A 797 -11.32 -7.59 40.33
C GLY A 797 -9.98 -7.81 39.61
N ASN A 798 -8.98 -6.95 39.83
CA ASN A 798 -7.68 -7.06 39.18
C ASN A 798 -6.76 -8.07 39.89
N GLY A 799 -5.88 -8.71 39.13
CA GLY A 799 -4.81 -9.57 39.65
C GLY A 799 -3.45 -8.91 39.53
N ILE A 800 -2.79 -8.63 40.65
CA ILE A 800 -1.54 -7.86 40.74
C ILE A 800 -0.46 -8.69 41.43
N TYR A 801 0.50 -9.18 40.64
CA TYR A 801 1.38 -10.28 41.05
C TYR A 801 2.86 -9.99 40.84
N GLY A 802 3.71 -10.33 41.81
CA GLY A 802 5.15 -10.46 41.56
C GLY A 802 5.85 -9.18 41.04
N ASN A 803 5.31 -7.99 41.32
CA ASN A 803 5.94 -6.74 40.92
C ASN A 803 7.09 -6.41 41.89
N SER A 804 8.14 -5.76 41.40
CA SER A 804 9.40 -5.60 42.16
C SER A 804 9.28 -4.67 43.38
N CYS A 805 8.21 -3.87 43.47
CA CYS A 805 7.95 -2.93 44.57
C CYS A 805 6.57 -3.17 45.21
N HIS A 806 5.79 -2.11 45.44
CA HIS A 806 4.43 -2.19 45.96
C HIS A 806 3.47 -2.85 44.95
N GLY A 807 2.45 -3.55 45.44
CA GLY A 807 1.37 -4.03 44.57
C GLY A 807 0.54 -2.86 44.06
N ILE A 808 -0.12 -2.14 44.98
CA ILE A 808 -0.91 -0.94 44.72
C ILE A 808 -0.38 0.21 45.58
N CYS A 809 -0.14 1.37 44.97
CA CYS A 809 0.11 2.64 45.64
C CYS A 809 -1.01 3.62 45.27
N TYR A 810 -1.82 4.05 46.23
CA TYR A 810 -3.06 4.79 46.00
C TYR A 810 -3.10 6.11 46.78
N ARG A 811 -3.19 7.22 46.06
CA ARG A 811 -3.24 8.59 46.62
C ARG A 811 -4.50 9.37 46.23
N GLY A 812 -5.38 8.76 45.42
CA GLY A 812 -6.56 9.42 44.85
C GLY A 812 -7.85 9.07 45.60
N ASP A 813 -8.99 9.34 44.96
CA ASP A 813 -10.32 9.05 45.48
C ASP A 813 -10.95 7.86 44.73
N GLY A 814 -11.67 6.98 45.42
CA GLY A 814 -12.42 5.91 44.77
C GLY A 814 -12.45 4.60 45.54
N GLN A 815 -12.30 3.48 44.83
CA GLN A 815 -12.51 2.16 45.43
C GLN A 815 -11.51 1.13 44.94
N ILE A 816 -11.04 0.30 45.87
CA ILE A 816 -10.20 -0.87 45.63
C ILE A 816 -11.01 -2.08 46.10
N VAL A 817 -11.67 -2.76 45.16
CA VAL A 817 -12.68 -3.79 45.45
C VAL A 817 -12.32 -5.12 44.81
N GLU A 818 -12.40 -6.22 45.57
CA GLU A 818 -12.26 -7.58 45.01
C GLU A 818 -10.93 -7.84 44.28
N ASN A 819 -9.81 -7.17 44.60
CA ASN A 819 -8.53 -7.39 43.91
C ASN A 819 -7.67 -8.49 44.57
N ASP A 820 -6.79 -9.12 43.78
CA ASP A 820 -5.74 -10.01 44.25
C ASP A 820 -4.40 -9.31 44.19
N VAL A 821 -3.71 -9.16 45.32
CA VAL A 821 -2.44 -8.46 45.41
C VAL A 821 -1.44 -9.35 46.12
N VAL A 822 -0.63 -10.09 45.35
CA VAL A 822 0.11 -11.25 45.85
C VAL A 822 1.56 -11.26 45.37
N GLY A 823 2.49 -11.64 46.25
CA GLY A 823 3.89 -11.86 45.88
C GLY A 823 4.67 -10.62 45.43
N ASN A 824 4.18 -9.41 45.72
CA ASN A 824 4.88 -8.16 45.38
C ASN A 824 6.05 -7.90 46.36
N GLY A 825 7.12 -7.25 45.87
CA GLY A 825 8.40 -7.11 46.57
C GLY A 825 8.39 -6.23 47.83
N ALA A 826 7.35 -5.42 48.04
CA ALA A 826 7.21 -4.54 49.20
C ALA A 826 5.80 -4.65 49.86
N ILE A 827 5.13 -3.52 50.10
CA ILE A 827 3.76 -3.47 50.65
C ILE A 827 2.74 -3.91 49.58
N GLY A 828 1.74 -4.68 49.98
CA GLY A 828 0.65 -5.11 49.10
C GLY A 828 -0.16 -3.92 48.59
N ILE A 829 -0.93 -3.29 49.48
CA ILE A 829 -1.73 -2.09 49.22
C ILE A 829 -1.25 -0.95 50.14
N ARG A 830 -0.84 0.17 49.55
CA ARG A 830 -0.39 1.37 50.26
C ARG A 830 -1.31 2.52 49.91
N VAL A 831 -1.85 3.20 50.93
CA VAL A 831 -2.70 4.39 50.81
C VAL A 831 -2.11 5.54 51.62
N MET A 832 -2.10 6.76 51.06
CA MET A 832 -1.50 7.99 51.64
C MET A 832 -2.14 9.27 51.06
N ASP A 833 -1.64 10.45 51.46
CA ASP A 833 -1.96 11.79 50.91
C ASP A 833 -3.43 12.23 51.01
N SER A 834 -4.11 11.87 52.10
CA SER A 834 -5.52 12.22 52.35
C SER A 834 -6.54 11.75 51.30
N ALA A 835 -6.27 10.60 50.69
CA ALA A 835 -7.21 9.87 49.83
C ALA A 835 -8.58 9.60 50.50
N ASP A 836 -9.69 9.70 49.73
CA ASP A 836 -11.00 9.13 50.09
C ASP A 836 -11.19 7.78 49.39
N VAL A 837 -10.95 6.66 50.10
CA VAL A 837 -10.92 5.33 49.49
C VAL A 837 -11.65 4.25 50.28
N LYS A 838 -12.34 3.37 49.55
CA LYS A 838 -12.94 2.13 50.09
C LYS A 838 -12.10 0.93 49.66
N ILE A 839 -11.49 0.23 50.62
CA ILE A 839 -10.71 -0.99 50.40
C ILE A 839 -11.55 -2.18 50.86
N LEU A 840 -12.23 -2.83 49.92
CA LEU A 840 -13.26 -3.84 50.20
C LEU A 840 -12.94 -5.19 49.59
N ARG A 841 -13.01 -6.27 50.38
CA ARG A 841 -13.01 -7.65 49.87
C ARG A 841 -11.80 -8.03 49.00
N ASN A 842 -10.63 -7.45 49.30
CA ASN A 842 -9.38 -7.75 48.60
C ASN A 842 -8.62 -8.91 49.25
N ARG A 843 -7.85 -9.66 48.45
CA ARG A 843 -6.86 -10.63 48.92
C ARG A 843 -5.47 -10.05 48.83
N VAL A 844 -4.76 -9.97 49.95
CA VAL A 844 -3.46 -9.30 50.00
C VAL A 844 -2.42 -10.15 50.71
N GLN A 845 -1.28 -10.37 50.06
CA GLN A 845 -0.11 -11.01 50.64
C GLN A 845 1.07 -10.04 50.57
N SER A 846 1.83 -9.90 51.66
CA SER A 846 3.11 -9.20 51.65
C SER A 846 4.27 -10.14 51.98
N LEU A 847 5.39 -9.97 51.28
CA LEU A 847 6.62 -10.73 51.48
C LEU A 847 7.61 -10.01 52.41
N ARG A 848 7.83 -8.69 52.19
CA ARG A 848 8.85 -7.90 52.90
C ARG A 848 8.28 -6.73 53.72
N GLY A 849 6.97 -6.50 53.76
CA GLY A 849 6.33 -5.36 54.44
C GLY A 849 4.95 -5.67 55.05
N CYS A 850 4.13 -4.62 55.20
CA CYS A 850 2.71 -4.76 55.58
C CYS A 850 1.88 -5.21 54.36
N ALA A 851 0.78 -5.93 54.59
CA ALA A 851 -0.14 -6.25 53.50
C ALA A 851 -0.94 -5.01 53.10
N ILE A 852 -1.56 -4.33 54.07
CA ILE A 852 -2.26 -3.06 53.85
C ILE A 852 -1.62 -2.00 54.76
N SER A 853 -1.26 -0.85 54.19
CA SER A 853 -0.70 0.28 54.93
C SER A 853 -1.47 1.54 54.60
N VAL A 854 -2.09 2.15 55.61
CA VAL A 854 -2.74 3.45 55.54
C VAL A 854 -1.86 4.44 56.32
N LYS A 855 -1.26 5.39 55.61
CA LYS A 855 -0.42 6.45 56.17
C LYS A 855 -1.14 7.79 56.08
N GLU A 856 -0.86 8.70 57.01
CA GLU A 856 -1.43 10.06 57.04
C GLU A 856 -2.97 10.09 57.19
N GLN A 857 -3.60 11.26 57.05
CA GLN A 857 -5.05 11.46 57.24
C GLN A 857 -5.87 10.99 56.03
N VAL A 858 -5.95 9.68 55.81
CA VAL A 858 -6.83 9.03 54.80
C VAL A 858 -8.25 8.88 55.34
N ARG A 859 -9.25 9.27 54.55
CA ARG A 859 -10.67 9.06 54.86
C ARG A 859 -11.15 7.78 54.17
N GLY A 860 -11.89 6.92 54.88
CA GLY A 860 -12.53 5.78 54.23
C GLY A 860 -12.57 4.51 55.08
N VAL A 861 -12.78 3.38 54.40
CA VAL A 861 -13.07 2.11 55.08
C VAL A 861 -12.21 0.98 54.51
N VAL A 862 -11.54 0.25 55.40
CA VAL A 862 -10.85 -1.01 55.11
C VAL A 862 -11.69 -2.15 55.68
N GLN A 863 -12.45 -2.84 54.83
CA GLN A 863 -13.44 -3.82 55.26
C GLN A 863 -13.41 -5.14 54.48
N GLU A 864 -13.61 -6.25 55.21
CA GLU A 864 -13.77 -7.60 54.63
C GLU A 864 -12.59 -8.08 53.78
N ASN A 865 -11.37 -7.55 54.01
CA ASN A 865 -10.18 -7.99 53.28
C ASN A 865 -9.60 -9.27 53.89
N LEU A 866 -9.15 -10.17 53.03
CA LEU A 866 -8.44 -11.39 53.37
C LEU A 866 -6.93 -11.13 53.28
N VAL A 867 -6.26 -11.11 54.43
CA VAL A 867 -4.85 -10.75 54.50
C VAL A 867 -4.03 -11.97 54.92
N TYR A 868 -3.11 -12.38 54.06
CA TYR A 868 -2.27 -13.55 54.27
C TYR A 868 -0.96 -13.17 54.94
N GLN A 869 -0.73 -13.73 56.13
CA GLN A 869 0.41 -13.44 56.97
C GLN A 869 1.55 -14.43 56.70
N VAL A 870 2.66 -13.94 56.14
CA VAL A 870 3.88 -14.73 55.93
C VAL A 870 4.87 -14.58 57.10
N ASN A 871 4.89 -13.41 57.77
CA ASN A 871 5.78 -13.07 58.88
C ASN A 871 5.02 -12.49 60.09
N LYS A 872 5.64 -12.48 61.28
CA LYS A 872 5.04 -11.98 62.55
C LYS A 872 4.84 -10.45 62.63
N ARG A 873 5.09 -9.68 61.56
CA ARG A 873 4.93 -8.21 61.52
C ARG A 873 3.44 -7.82 61.37
N PRO A 874 3.05 -6.60 61.78
CA PRO A 874 1.69 -6.11 61.61
C PRO A 874 1.28 -6.17 60.13
N THR A 875 0.16 -6.83 59.88
CA THR A 875 -0.35 -7.14 58.54
C THR A 875 -1.18 -5.99 57.96
N ILE A 876 -1.89 -5.26 58.82
CA ILE A 876 -2.58 -4.01 58.49
C ILE A 876 -1.99 -2.92 59.39
N TYR A 877 -1.39 -1.89 58.79
CA TYR A 877 -0.87 -0.72 59.48
C TYR A 877 -1.78 0.48 59.22
N THR A 878 -2.19 1.15 60.27
CA THR A 878 -2.90 2.44 60.23
C THR A 878 -2.16 3.44 61.11
N ASP A 879 -1.93 4.64 60.60
CA ASP A 879 -1.35 5.74 61.38
C ASP A 879 -2.20 6.03 62.63
N PRO A 880 -1.64 6.00 63.86
CA PRO A 880 -2.38 6.26 65.10
C PRO A 880 -3.07 7.62 65.15
N LEU A 881 -2.60 8.60 64.36
CA LEU A 881 -3.19 9.95 64.27
C LEU A 881 -4.38 10.01 63.31
N ASN A 882 -4.64 8.96 62.53
CA ASN A 882 -5.74 8.91 61.58
C ASN A 882 -7.00 8.31 62.21
N GLN A 883 -7.95 9.18 62.58
CA GLN A 883 -9.27 8.79 63.10
C GLN A 883 -10.35 8.66 62.02
N GLU A 884 -10.06 9.05 60.78
CA GLU A 884 -11.04 9.08 59.67
C GLU A 884 -11.09 7.76 58.86
N CYS A 885 -10.11 6.87 59.05
CA CYS A 885 -10.08 5.55 58.43
C CYS A 885 -10.59 4.45 59.37
N VAL A 886 -11.67 3.78 58.98
CA VAL A 886 -12.29 2.70 59.77
C VAL A 886 -11.82 1.33 59.26
N VAL A 887 -11.18 0.55 60.12
CA VAL A 887 -10.75 -0.82 59.82
C VAL A 887 -11.68 -1.82 60.51
N VAL A 888 -12.52 -2.53 59.75
CA VAL A 888 -13.59 -3.39 60.30
C VAL A 888 -13.65 -4.72 59.55
N SER A 889 -13.88 -5.82 60.27
CA SER A 889 -14.18 -7.14 59.69
C SER A 889 -13.14 -7.68 58.69
N ASN A 890 -11.85 -7.38 58.86
CA ASN A 890 -10.78 -7.97 58.05
C ASN A 890 -10.32 -9.31 58.64
N THR A 891 -10.10 -10.31 57.80
CA THR A 891 -9.70 -11.66 58.22
C THR A 891 -8.20 -11.86 58.00
N LEU A 892 -7.48 -12.17 59.08
CA LEU A 892 -6.06 -12.50 59.05
C LEU A 892 -5.89 -14.01 58.95
N LEU A 893 -5.28 -14.48 57.86
CA LEU A 893 -4.98 -15.89 57.64
C LEU A 893 -3.48 -16.13 57.87
N THR A 894 -3.16 -16.92 58.89
CA THR A 894 -1.79 -17.38 59.17
C THR A 894 -1.50 -18.67 58.42
N HIS A 895 -0.30 -18.78 57.86
CA HIS A 895 0.12 -19.92 57.05
C HIS A 895 0.03 -21.25 57.83
N THR A 896 -0.94 -22.11 57.48
CA THR A 896 -0.93 -23.54 57.83
C THR A 896 -0.64 -24.34 56.56
N PRO A 897 0.21 -25.40 56.59
CA PRO A 897 0.70 -26.08 55.38
C PRO A 897 -0.37 -26.70 54.47
N ASN A 898 -1.63 -26.81 54.92
CA ASN A 898 -2.71 -27.56 54.26
C ASN A 898 -3.98 -26.74 53.95
N THR A 899 -4.00 -25.41 54.12
CA THR A 899 -5.19 -24.62 53.75
C THR A 899 -5.10 -24.17 52.30
N PRO A 900 -6.11 -24.47 51.44
CA PRO A 900 -6.14 -23.97 50.08
C PRO A 900 -6.37 -22.45 50.08
N TRP A 901 -5.52 -21.71 49.37
CA TRP A 901 -5.55 -20.24 49.29
C TRP A 901 -6.60 -19.78 48.26
N VAL A 902 -7.87 -20.09 48.52
CA VAL A 902 -8.98 -19.90 47.57
C VAL A 902 -10.08 -19.03 48.22
N LEU A 903 -10.63 -18.06 47.47
CA LEU A 903 -11.88 -17.38 47.89
C LEU A 903 -13.04 -18.33 47.62
N GLU A 904 -14.06 -18.34 48.47
CA GLU A 904 -15.34 -18.93 48.12
C GLU A 904 -16.01 -18.11 47.00
N ASN A 905 -16.33 -18.75 45.86
CA ASN A 905 -17.08 -18.18 44.73
C ASN A 905 -16.60 -16.81 44.18
N PRO A 906 -15.30 -16.58 43.93
CA PRO A 906 -14.87 -15.36 43.24
C PRO A 906 -15.42 -15.36 41.79
N PRO A 907 -15.75 -14.19 41.22
CA PRO A 907 -15.93 -14.08 39.76
C PRO A 907 -14.70 -14.64 39.03
N PRO A 908 -14.81 -15.12 37.78
CA PRO A 908 -13.69 -15.69 37.04
C PRO A 908 -12.55 -14.65 37.01
N ARG A 909 -11.54 -14.88 37.86
CA ARG A 909 -10.42 -13.94 37.94
C ARG A 909 -9.45 -14.24 36.82
N PRO A 910 -8.51 -13.34 36.53
CA PRO A 910 -7.28 -13.69 35.81
C PRO A 910 -6.46 -14.70 36.65
N LEU A 911 -6.97 -15.92 36.84
CA LEU A 911 -6.46 -16.91 37.77
C LEU A 911 -5.24 -17.59 37.19
N GLY A 912 -4.32 -17.90 38.10
CA GLY A 912 -2.99 -18.43 37.87
C GLY A 912 -2.83 -19.95 38.04
N ASN A 913 -3.89 -20.77 37.98
CA ASN A 913 -3.79 -22.24 38.09
C ASN A 913 -5.06 -22.98 37.60
N ASN A 914 -4.86 -24.09 36.89
CA ASN A 914 -5.72 -25.28 36.92
C ASN A 914 -4.81 -26.49 37.21
N PRO A 915 -5.19 -27.43 38.09
CA PRO A 915 -4.43 -28.66 38.26
C PRO A 915 -4.49 -29.49 36.96
N THR A 916 -3.40 -30.19 36.69
CA THR A 916 -3.18 -31.09 35.56
C THR A 916 -4.32 -32.10 35.36
N ASN A 917 -4.67 -32.32 34.09
CA ASN A 917 -5.58 -33.33 33.51
C ASN A 917 -7.01 -32.86 33.17
N ALA A 918 -7.17 -32.23 32.00
CA ALA A 918 -8.37 -32.41 31.17
C ALA A 918 -8.02 -32.19 29.70
N ILE A 919 -8.48 -33.14 28.87
CA ILE A 919 -8.19 -33.29 27.44
C ILE A 919 -8.84 -32.16 26.62
N SER A 920 -8.07 -31.65 25.65
CA SER A 920 -8.46 -30.64 24.67
C SER A 920 -9.57 -31.13 23.73
N SER A 921 -10.73 -30.47 23.77
CA SER A 921 -11.60 -30.28 22.59
C SER A 921 -12.76 -29.31 22.90
N ALA A 922 -12.61 -28.02 22.61
CA ALA A 922 -13.69 -27.13 22.14
C ALA A 922 -13.16 -25.68 22.00
N ARG A 923 -13.53 -25.04 20.89
CA ARG A 923 -13.30 -23.63 20.57
C ARG A 923 -13.84 -22.72 21.70
N PRO A 924 -13.18 -21.60 22.06
CA PRO A 924 -13.77 -20.66 23.00
C PRO A 924 -14.81 -19.79 22.28
N ALA A 925 -16.08 -20.02 22.62
CA ALA A 925 -17.15 -19.08 22.36
C ALA A 925 -16.93 -17.81 23.21
N HIS A 926 -17.33 -16.65 22.65
CA HIS A 926 -17.38 -15.35 23.29
C HIS A 926 -17.69 -15.41 24.80
N LEU A 927 -16.71 -15.08 25.64
CA LEU A 927 -16.92 -14.84 27.06
C LEU A 927 -17.57 -13.46 27.22
N ALA A 928 -18.90 -13.45 27.18
CA ALA A 928 -19.69 -12.36 27.73
C ALA A 928 -19.40 -12.28 29.24
N ILE A 929 -18.83 -11.16 29.67
CA ILE A 929 -18.75 -10.80 31.09
C ILE A 929 -20.20 -10.57 31.55
N ASN A 930 -20.82 -11.59 32.15
CA ASN A 930 -22.11 -11.47 32.81
C ASN A 930 -21.96 -10.56 34.04
N MET A 931 -22.28 -9.28 33.89
CA MET A 931 -22.70 -8.45 35.02
C MET A 931 -24.05 -8.96 35.50
N THR A 932 -24.08 -9.63 36.65
CA THR A 932 -25.33 -9.99 37.32
C THR A 932 -25.99 -8.74 37.90
N ASN A 933 -26.96 -8.16 37.18
CA ASN A 933 -28.00 -7.33 37.78
C ASN A 933 -29.16 -8.24 38.19
N ARG A 934 -29.33 -8.47 39.50
CA ARG A 934 -30.56 -9.09 40.04
C ARG A 934 -31.67 -8.03 40.01
N ILE A 935 -32.71 -8.25 39.21
CA ILE A 935 -34.01 -7.59 39.34
C ILE A 935 -35.02 -8.69 39.65
N THR A 936 -35.62 -8.65 40.84
CA THR A 936 -36.76 -9.50 41.21
C THR A 936 -38.04 -8.85 40.69
N ALA A 937 -38.79 -9.57 39.84
CA ALA A 937 -40.15 -9.20 39.46
C ALA A 937 -41.12 -10.25 40.04
N THR A 938 -42.07 -9.80 40.84
CA THR A 938 -43.23 -10.58 41.29
C THR A 938 -44.31 -10.54 40.20
N VAL A 939 -44.83 -11.71 39.81
CA VAL A 939 -45.95 -11.83 38.87
C VAL A 939 -47.23 -12.03 39.66
N GLU A 940 -48.13 -11.06 39.64
CA GLU A 940 -49.54 -11.28 40.02
C GLU A 940 -50.33 -11.74 38.81
N SER A 941 -51.11 -12.81 39.00
CA SER A 941 -51.91 -13.48 37.98
C SER A 941 -53.23 -12.74 37.71
N GLY A 942 -53.51 -12.42 36.44
CA GLY A 942 -54.85 -11.96 36.04
C GLY A 942 -55.03 -11.66 34.55
N CYS A 943 -55.68 -12.59 33.83
CA CYS A 943 -56.57 -12.40 32.67
C CYS A 943 -56.05 -11.96 31.28
N HIS A 944 -55.92 -12.98 30.41
CA HIS A 944 -56.52 -13.20 29.07
C HIS A 944 -56.39 -12.23 27.86
N SER A 945 -55.88 -12.85 26.78
CA SER A 945 -56.19 -12.74 25.34
C SER A 945 -55.79 -11.49 24.54
N ASN A 946 -54.55 -11.51 24.01
CA ASN A 946 -54.20 -11.51 22.57
C ASN A 946 -52.85 -10.83 22.31
N GLY A 947 -51.92 -11.59 21.73
CA GLY A 947 -50.87 -11.11 20.83
C GLY A 947 -49.80 -10.15 21.37
N SER A 948 -48.58 -10.68 21.56
CA SER A 948 -47.29 -9.99 21.73
C SER A 948 -47.06 -9.22 23.05
N ILE A 949 -46.25 -9.80 23.93
CA ILE A 949 -45.71 -9.15 25.13
C ILE A 949 -44.47 -8.34 24.71
N PHE A 950 -44.61 -7.02 24.68
CA PHE A 950 -43.48 -6.09 24.75
C PHE A 950 -42.84 -6.19 26.14
N CYS A 951 -41.54 -6.49 26.21
CA CYS A 951 -40.76 -6.38 27.43
C CYS A 951 -39.91 -5.11 27.33
N SER A 952 -40.43 -4.00 27.86
CA SER A 952 -39.65 -2.77 28.08
C SER A 952 -38.82 -2.94 29.35
N ILE A 953 -37.50 -2.88 29.23
CA ILE A 953 -36.58 -2.74 30.36
C ILE A 953 -36.25 -1.24 30.46
N LEU A 954 -36.67 -0.59 31.56
CA LEU A 954 -36.13 0.71 31.98
C LEU A 954 -34.78 0.49 32.67
#